data_AF-U5D675-F1
#
_entry.id   AF-U5D675-F1
#
_cell.length_a   1.000
_cell.length_b   1.000
_cell.length_c   1.000
_cell.angle_alpha   90.00
_cell.angle_beta   90.00
_cell.angle_gamma   90.00
#
_symmetry.space_group_name_H-M   'P 1'
#
loop_
_entity.id
_entity.type
_entity.pdbx_description
1 polymer ?
#
loop_
_entity_poly.entity_id
_entity_poly.type
_entity_poly.pdbx_seq_one_letter_code
_entity_poly.pdbx_strand_id
1 'polypeptide(L)'
;MFQRLSRRRIFRSGSSLLALGLAVAIAFHGAFLAAIAATSSLVMSRSPSVLALMPLAFGRRESNADVMVFRQTTPPTGGVGQATIGIERDPAPLLKVGFFESRLDNAGDQWRSAAWSAIATTSFLLGRDFGHRRFSFEYNGSIDGPSAGGLFTVHVLALALGDKVRADTTMTGTINPDGTIGPVGGIPLKLQGASEAGKRRIAIPAGQLTAEVDAVRQETGLEVFEAANIFDAYRFLTGRPLPLPIGAKDERPQLTPEFYAATTAQVEALQARYRKIEPRKFLGSELGLENEVSDAADIEDGTSPVAFARRGFVSATENFSAAKQSLKDGDLADAYHQTLSALWLAKAVRNLLAVDAVTSSSERVDAPNTNPAVDSNAAIDADRTETSVIASNTDAGAQTKSHRQQRDLIAQAAAHWSKVDSRAEELFARLAGTEARSASDAVNLMRAYGDWIAANGFQKLAQQSLQELESGKLPFNTSTTKTEQALFYSAVAPALADERLQIVEDTLALGFDGTGPVLQRDRVLRFSNTLFQAANASFKAFEALTIQPHAKSTAVAIDVVREEFNTIDATYYLAHAALAATTELAEELDDRTNLPYLQLGGSLLAYLSANSLIAKYYSLKAKFDPELETVGLRVPTEFDNTQGLTSMLDLAEQQARRTIAAARHASSEPGLQILDYDIGRSLREGDAFDKLRALRAFWKARSEANFIAIFSGQFALADRATPLVTVLQWIGGAAAIALAIAGGWWWRSRRRQPHVKS
;
A
#
# COMPACT_ATOMS: atom_id res chain seq x y z
N MET A 1 85.80 -38.74 -17.65
CA MET A 1 86.57 -39.96 -17.40
C MET A 1 85.65 -40.90 -16.64
N PHE A 2 85.14 -41.92 -17.35
CA PHE A 2 84.65 -43.24 -16.88
C PHE A 2 83.42 -43.27 -15.92
N GLN A 3 82.37 -44.09 -16.08
CA GLN A 3 82.13 -45.27 -16.94
C GLN A 3 80.60 -45.58 -16.90
N ARG A 4 79.89 -45.49 -18.04
CA ARG A 4 79.21 -46.59 -18.77
C ARG A 4 78.65 -47.76 -17.94
N LEU A 5 77.34 -48.01 -18.13
CA LEU A 5 76.62 -49.27 -18.48
C LEU A 5 75.11 -48.97 -18.29
N SER A 6 74.11 -49.41 -19.05
CA SER A 6 73.97 -50.12 -20.32
C SER A 6 72.46 -50.20 -20.65
N ARG A 7 72.11 -49.98 -21.93
CA ARG A 7 71.02 -50.61 -22.70
C ARG A 7 69.62 -50.78 -22.05
N ARG A 8 68.61 -50.04 -22.55
CA ARG A 8 67.57 -50.55 -23.48
C ARG A 8 66.65 -49.41 -24.01
N ARG A 9 66.47 -49.43 -25.34
CA ARG A 9 65.48 -48.79 -26.23
C ARG A 9 64.11 -49.50 -25.97
N ILE A 10 62.87 -48.98 -26.07
CA ILE A 10 62.08 -48.36 -27.16
C ILE A 10 60.74 -47.93 -26.49
N PHE A 11 60.21 -46.70 -26.61
CA PHE A 11 59.14 -46.38 -27.56
C PHE A 11 58.97 -44.87 -27.74
N ARG A 12 59.08 -44.44 -29.00
CA ARG A 12 58.56 -43.18 -29.56
C ARG A 12 57.11 -43.44 -29.98
N SER A 13 56.13 -42.71 -29.41
CA SER A 13 54.82 -42.51 -30.05
C SER A 13 53.96 -41.38 -29.43
N GLY A 14 54.57 -40.36 -28.82
CA GLY A 14 53.81 -39.31 -28.10
C GLY A 14 53.66 -37.97 -28.83
N SER A 15 54.62 -37.58 -29.67
CA SER A 15 54.70 -36.20 -30.18
C SER A 15 53.85 -35.92 -31.43
N SER A 16 53.42 -36.94 -32.16
CA SER A 16 52.60 -36.77 -33.37
C SER A 16 51.10 -36.64 -33.07
N LEU A 17 50.61 -37.22 -31.97
CA LEU A 17 49.20 -37.16 -31.57
C LEU A 17 48.82 -35.84 -30.90
N LEU A 18 49.74 -35.24 -30.14
CA LEU A 18 49.55 -33.91 -29.55
C LEU A 18 49.58 -32.81 -30.62
N ALA A 19 50.45 -32.92 -31.63
CA ALA A 19 50.49 -31.99 -32.75
C ALA A 19 49.23 -32.11 -33.65
N LEU A 20 48.74 -33.33 -33.87
CA LEU A 20 47.48 -33.56 -34.61
C LEU A 20 46.25 -33.09 -33.81
N GLY A 21 46.24 -33.31 -32.49
CA GLY A 21 45.18 -32.84 -31.60
C GLY A 21 45.10 -31.32 -31.53
N LEU A 22 46.23 -30.63 -31.48
CA LEU A 22 46.29 -29.17 -31.48
C LEU A 22 45.91 -28.59 -32.85
N ALA A 23 46.33 -29.21 -33.95
CA ALA A 23 45.94 -28.80 -35.30
C ALA A 23 44.43 -29.00 -35.57
N VAL A 24 43.83 -30.09 -35.06
CA VAL A 24 42.39 -30.33 -35.17
C VAL A 24 41.61 -29.35 -34.27
N ALA A 25 42.09 -29.04 -33.07
CA ALA A 25 41.47 -28.04 -32.20
C ALA A 25 41.53 -26.62 -32.80
N ILE A 26 42.65 -26.22 -33.40
CA ILE A 26 42.79 -24.91 -34.07
C ILE A 26 41.94 -24.85 -35.35
N ALA A 27 41.86 -25.94 -36.12
CA ALA A 27 40.99 -26.01 -37.29
C ALA A 27 39.50 -25.99 -36.91
N PHE A 28 39.11 -26.63 -35.80
CA PHE A 28 37.74 -26.56 -35.28
C PHE A 28 37.42 -25.18 -34.70
N HIS A 29 38.36 -24.52 -34.02
CA HIS A 29 38.17 -23.16 -33.51
C HIS A 29 38.09 -22.13 -34.63
N GLY A 30 38.94 -22.28 -35.67
CA GLY A 30 38.91 -21.45 -36.87
C GLY A 30 37.64 -21.67 -37.70
N ALA A 31 37.18 -22.91 -37.85
CA ALA A 31 35.92 -23.22 -38.54
C ALA A 31 34.68 -22.79 -37.73
N PHE A 32 34.75 -22.84 -36.40
CA PHE A 32 33.67 -22.37 -35.51
C PHE A 32 33.58 -20.84 -35.51
N LEU A 33 34.71 -20.13 -35.45
CA LEU A 33 34.76 -18.67 -35.59
C LEU A 33 34.42 -18.22 -37.01
N ALA A 34 34.80 -18.98 -38.04
CA ALA A 34 34.38 -18.72 -39.42
C ALA A 34 32.90 -19.04 -39.64
N ALA A 35 32.32 -20.03 -38.95
CA ALA A 35 30.88 -20.31 -38.98
C ALA A 35 30.09 -19.24 -38.22
N ILE A 36 30.59 -18.73 -37.10
CA ILE A 36 30.01 -17.57 -36.40
C ILE A 36 30.16 -16.31 -37.25
N ALA A 37 31.32 -16.06 -37.85
CA ALA A 37 31.53 -14.91 -38.72
C ALA A 37 30.73 -15.01 -40.02
N ALA A 38 30.56 -16.20 -40.61
CA ALA A 38 29.75 -16.43 -41.80
C ALA A 38 28.24 -16.38 -41.49
N THR A 39 27.79 -16.86 -40.32
CA THR A 39 26.39 -16.69 -39.89
C THR A 39 26.11 -15.23 -39.50
N SER A 40 27.06 -14.54 -38.87
CA SER A 40 26.97 -13.10 -38.58
C SER A 40 26.96 -12.28 -39.87
N SER A 41 27.84 -12.58 -40.82
CA SER A 41 27.95 -11.85 -42.09
C SER A 41 26.81 -12.18 -43.04
N LEU A 42 26.28 -13.41 -43.05
CA LEU A 42 25.12 -13.79 -43.87
C LEU A 42 23.79 -13.29 -43.27
N VAL A 43 23.70 -13.16 -41.93
CA VAL A 43 22.58 -12.47 -41.25
C VAL A 43 22.66 -10.95 -41.46
N MET A 44 23.88 -10.38 -41.51
CA MET A 44 24.07 -8.95 -41.76
C MET A 44 23.96 -8.56 -43.25
N SER A 45 24.30 -9.43 -44.19
CA SER A 45 24.33 -9.09 -45.63
C SER A 45 23.06 -9.46 -46.41
N ARG A 46 22.09 -10.17 -45.80
CA ARG A 46 20.82 -10.56 -46.46
C ARG A 46 19.56 -10.12 -45.71
N SER A 47 19.67 -9.21 -44.76
CA SER A 47 18.49 -8.66 -44.08
C SER A 47 18.67 -7.16 -43.83
N PRO A 48 18.09 -6.28 -44.68
CA PRO A 48 17.95 -4.85 -44.37
C PRO A 48 17.30 -4.61 -42.99
N SER A 49 16.61 -5.63 -42.47
CA SER A 49 15.90 -5.67 -41.20
C SER A 49 16.78 -5.57 -39.95
N VAL A 50 18.05 -6.01 -39.96
CA VAL A 50 18.88 -6.05 -38.72
C VAL A 50 19.50 -4.68 -38.41
N LEU A 51 19.90 -3.92 -39.45
CA LEU A 51 20.33 -2.52 -39.33
C LEU A 51 19.13 -1.57 -39.14
N ALA A 52 17.96 -1.89 -39.70
CA ALA A 52 16.71 -1.19 -39.41
C ALA A 52 16.19 -1.41 -37.98
N LEU A 53 16.65 -2.46 -37.29
CA LEU A 53 16.29 -2.78 -35.90
C LEU A 53 17.12 -2.02 -34.85
N MET A 54 18.28 -1.46 -35.21
CA MET A 54 19.11 -0.72 -34.26
C MET A 54 18.46 0.59 -33.74
N PRO A 55 17.79 1.41 -34.57
CA PRO A 55 16.99 2.53 -34.07
C PRO A 55 15.72 2.08 -33.32
N LEU A 56 15.15 0.91 -33.66
CA LEU A 56 13.96 0.35 -33.00
C LEU A 56 14.25 -0.22 -31.60
N ALA A 57 15.50 -0.58 -31.29
CA ALA A 57 15.91 -0.97 -29.95
C ALA A 57 16.09 0.23 -29.00
N PHE A 58 16.16 1.46 -29.53
CA PHE A 58 16.43 2.70 -28.79
C PHE A 58 15.39 3.81 -29.03
N GLY A 59 14.32 3.54 -29.79
CA GLY A 59 13.27 4.50 -30.12
C GLY A 59 12.13 4.54 -29.10
N ARG A 60 11.41 5.66 -29.06
CA ARG A 60 10.13 5.83 -28.35
C ARG A 60 9.18 4.71 -28.77
N ARG A 61 8.62 3.99 -27.80
CA ARG A 61 7.58 2.97 -28.03
C ARG A 61 6.25 3.53 -27.57
N GLU A 62 5.21 3.30 -28.35
CA GLU A 62 3.88 3.85 -28.10
C GLU A 62 2.81 2.76 -28.13
N SER A 63 1.73 3.02 -27.39
CA SER A 63 0.55 2.18 -27.33
C SER A 63 -0.69 3.06 -27.23
N ASN A 64 -1.67 2.80 -28.09
CA ASN A 64 -2.94 3.53 -28.10
C ASN A 64 -3.93 2.82 -27.19
N ALA A 65 -4.33 3.50 -26.12
CA ALA A 65 -5.32 3.04 -25.16
C ALA A 65 -6.67 3.68 -25.47
N ASP A 66 -7.64 2.84 -25.84
CA ASP A 66 -8.99 3.30 -26.16
C ASP A 66 -9.83 3.36 -24.88
N VAL A 67 -9.80 4.52 -24.22
CA VAL A 67 -10.36 4.71 -22.89
C VAL A 67 -11.87 4.92 -22.95
N MET A 68 -12.60 4.11 -22.20
CA MET A 68 -14.05 4.21 -22.08
C MET A 68 -14.43 5.37 -21.18
N VAL A 69 -15.26 6.29 -21.68
CA VAL A 69 -15.68 7.49 -20.96
C VAL A 69 -17.17 7.43 -20.65
N PHE A 70 -17.52 7.96 -19.48
CA PHE A 70 -18.89 8.24 -19.08
C PHE A 70 -19.01 9.75 -18.89
N ARG A 71 -19.96 10.38 -19.60
CA ARG A 71 -20.18 11.83 -19.54
C ARG A 71 -21.50 12.10 -18.83
N GLN A 72 -21.45 12.96 -17.82
CA GLN A 72 -22.62 13.48 -17.11
C GLN A 72 -23.33 14.57 -17.94
N THR A 73 -23.66 14.27 -19.20
CA THR A 73 -24.55 15.11 -20.02
C THR A 73 -26.01 14.85 -19.62
N THR A 74 -26.95 15.66 -20.13
CA THR A 74 -28.39 15.40 -19.99
C THR A 74 -28.99 15.17 -21.38
N PRO A 75 -29.27 13.91 -21.78
CA PRO A 75 -29.08 12.66 -21.03
C PRO A 75 -27.60 12.23 -20.93
N PRO A 76 -27.22 11.37 -19.95
CA PRO A 76 -25.85 10.91 -19.81
C PRO A 76 -25.44 10.05 -21.00
N THR A 77 -24.18 10.16 -21.42
CA THR A 77 -23.68 9.49 -22.64
C THR A 77 -22.40 8.71 -22.37
N GLY A 78 -22.22 7.62 -23.12
CA GLY A 78 -20.97 6.87 -23.18
C GLY A 78 -20.05 7.35 -24.31
N GLY A 79 -18.85 6.80 -24.37
CA GLY A 79 -17.99 6.94 -25.54
C GLY A 79 -16.61 6.33 -25.33
N VAL A 80 -15.75 6.51 -26.33
CA VAL A 80 -14.34 6.13 -26.26
C VAL A 80 -13.49 7.33 -26.63
N GLY A 81 -12.47 7.61 -25.84
CA GLY A 81 -11.42 8.57 -26.15
C GLY A 81 -10.08 7.85 -26.28
N GLN A 82 -9.29 8.19 -27.30
CA GLN A 82 -8.00 7.56 -27.54
C GLN A 82 -6.90 8.31 -26.79
N ALA A 83 -6.18 7.59 -25.92
CA ALA A 83 -4.99 8.08 -25.24
C ALA A 83 -3.74 7.41 -25.84
N THR A 84 -2.70 8.19 -26.13
CA THR A 84 -1.40 7.65 -26.57
C THR A 84 -0.45 7.59 -25.39
N ILE A 85 -0.01 6.38 -25.05
CA ILE A 85 0.95 6.14 -23.96
C ILE A 85 2.30 5.83 -24.58
N GLY A 86 3.33 6.57 -24.20
CA GLY A 86 4.69 6.40 -24.68
C GLY A 86 5.66 6.02 -23.56
N ILE A 87 6.67 5.23 -23.90
CA ILE A 87 7.87 5.03 -23.08
C ILE A 87 9.12 5.26 -23.93
N GLU A 88 10.04 6.05 -23.42
CA GLU A 88 11.34 6.30 -24.06
C GLU A 88 12.47 6.34 -23.03
N ARG A 89 13.72 6.27 -23.51
CA ARG A 89 14.89 6.42 -22.66
C ARG A 89 15.09 7.90 -22.35
N ASP A 90 15.35 8.22 -21.08
CA ASP A 90 15.77 9.55 -20.64
C ASP A 90 17.20 9.44 -20.07
N PRO A 91 18.12 10.36 -20.41
CA PRO A 91 19.45 10.34 -19.83
C PRO A 91 19.44 10.64 -18.32
N ALA A 92 18.46 11.39 -17.82
CA ALA A 92 18.35 11.70 -16.40
C ALA A 92 18.07 10.42 -15.58
N PRO A 93 18.65 10.29 -14.38
CA PRO A 93 18.47 9.10 -13.55
C PRO A 93 17.05 8.93 -13.01
N LEU A 94 16.29 10.02 -12.91
CA LEU A 94 14.94 10.00 -12.37
C LEU A 94 13.91 9.63 -13.43
N LEU A 95 12.88 8.88 -12.99
CA LEU A 95 11.64 8.67 -13.74
C LEU A 95 11.00 10.03 -14.07
N LYS A 96 10.62 10.23 -15.32
CA LYS A 96 9.83 11.38 -15.76
C LYS A 96 8.48 10.95 -16.33
N VAL A 97 7.44 11.72 -16.04
CA VAL A 97 6.11 11.53 -16.60
C VAL A 97 5.64 12.85 -17.16
N GLY A 98 5.31 12.87 -18.46
CA GLY A 98 4.77 14.03 -19.15
C GLY A 98 3.31 13.80 -19.54
N PHE A 99 2.48 14.83 -19.35
CA PHE A 99 1.10 14.86 -19.82
C PHE A 99 1.00 15.86 -20.97
N PHE A 100 0.45 15.42 -22.10
CA PHE A 100 0.33 16.23 -23.31
C PHE A 100 -1.15 16.44 -23.63
N GLU A 101 -1.54 17.71 -23.72
CA GLU A 101 -2.93 18.14 -23.83
C GLU A 101 -3.06 19.17 -24.97
N SER A 102 -4.12 19.04 -25.78
CA SER A 102 -4.40 19.95 -26.90
C SER A 102 -5.36 21.10 -26.56
N ARG A 103 -5.93 21.12 -25.36
CA ARG A 103 -6.71 22.25 -24.78
C ARG A 103 -6.40 22.34 -23.29
N LEU A 104 -6.53 23.53 -22.71
CA LEU A 104 -6.40 23.76 -21.26
C LEU A 104 -7.45 22.92 -20.49
N ASP A 105 -7.06 22.35 -19.35
CA ASP A 105 -7.86 21.51 -18.45
C ASP A 105 -8.43 20.22 -19.08
N ASN A 106 -7.69 19.63 -20.02
CA ASN A 106 -8.14 18.43 -20.72
C ASN A 106 -7.93 17.15 -19.90
N ALA A 107 -6.84 17.04 -19.14
CA ALA A 107 -6.60 15.90 -18.26
C ALA A 107 -6.62 16.33 -16.78
N GLY A 108 -7.69 15.94 -16.08
CA GLY A 108 -7.85 16.27 -14.66
C GLY A 108 -6.90 15.49 -13.74
N ASP A 109 -6.91 15.87 -12.46
CA ASP A 109 -6.00 15.29 -11.46
C ASP A 109 -6.21 13.77 -11.29
N GLN A 110 -7.42 13.27 -11.49
CA GLN A 110 -7.71 11.83 -11.36
C GLN A 110 -7.08 11.04 -12.51
N TRP A 111 -7.08 11.60 -13.72
CA TRP A 111 -6.39 11.01 -14.88
C TRP A 111 -4.89 10.93 -14.67
N ARG A 112 -4.28 12.04 -14.23
CA ARG A 112 -2.84 12.11 -13.97
C ARG A 112 -2.43 11.13 -12.87
N SER A 113 -3.25 11.00 -11.84
CA SER A 113 -3.03 10.02 -10.78
C SER A 113 -3.12 8.57 -11.27
N ALA A 114 -4.11 8.25 -12.12
CA ALA A 114 -4.24 6.91 -12.70
C ALA A 114 -2.97 6.52 -13.50
N ALA A 115 -2.36 7.45 -14.22
CA ALA A 115 -1.11 7.24 -14.94
C ALA A 115 0.08 6.94 -14.00
N TRP A 116 0.23 7.72 -12.93
CA TRP A 116 1.27 7.47 -11.91
C TRP A 116 1.08 6.13 -11.20
N SER A 117 -0.15 5.81 -10.80
CA SER A 117 -0.51 4.52 -10.19
C SER A 117 -0.21 3.35 -11.12
N ALA A 118 -0.46 3.51 -12.43
CA ALA A 118 -0.14 2.50 -13.43
C ALA A 118 1.38 2.25 -13.54
N ILE A 119 2.19 3.30 -13.56
CA ILE A 119 3.66 3.17 -13.59
C ILE A 119 4.18 2.53 -12.30
N ALA A 120 3.69 2.96 -11.13
CA ALA A 120 4.09 2.41 -9.84
C ALA A 120 3.74 0.92 -9.72
N THR A 121 2.49 0.56 -10.05
CA THR A 121 2.02 -0.84 -10.05
C THR A 121 2.84 -1.68 -11.01
N THR A 122 3.16 -1.16 -12.21
CA THR A 122 4.03 -1.84 -13.17
C THR A 122 5.44 -2.04 -12.60
N SER A 123 6.00 -1.04 -11.92
CA SER A 123 7.33 -1.12 -11.28
C SER A 123 7.37 -2.24 -10.25
N PHE A 124 6.34 -2.35 -9.40
CA PHE A 124 6.22 -3.42 -8.41
C PHE A 124 6.02 -4.79 -9.04
N LEU A 125 5.13 -4.93 -10.04
CA LEU A 125 4.86 -6.20 -10.71
C LEU A 125 6.07 -6.75 -11.47
N LEU A 126 6.89 -5.86 -12.04
CA LEU A 126 8.07 -6.25 -12.80
C LEU A 126 9.37 -6.26 -11.98
N GLY A 127 9.32 -5.80 -10.72
CA GLY A 127 10.50 -5.59 -9.87
C GLY A 127 11.56 -4.70 -10.51
N ARG A 128 11.10 -3.70 -11.29
CA ARG A 128 11.95 -2.83 -12.11
C ARG A 128 11.66 -1.38 -11.80
N ASP A 129 12.70 -0.68 -11.39
CA ASP A 129 12.70 0.78 -11.43
C ASP A 129 12.67 1.28 -12.89
N PHE A 130 11.95 2.38 -13.10
CA PHE A 130 11.86 3.08 -14.38
C PHE A 130 12.67 4.38 -14.41
N GLY A 131 13.68 4.51 -13.55
CA GLY A 131 14.75 5.47 -13.71
C GLY A 131 15.36 5.40 -15.12
N HIS A 132 15.82 6.54 -15.63
CA HIS A 132 16.24 6.69 -17.02
C HIS A 132 15.14 6.37 -18.05
N ARG A 133 13.86 6.49 -17.67
CA ARG A 133 12.73 6.43 -18.59
C ARG A 133 11.86 7.68 -18.46
N ARG A 134 11.29 8.06 -19.59
CA ARG A 134 10.21 9.02 -19.67
C ARG A 134 8.96 8.31 -20.15
N PHE A 135 7.86 8.47 -19.41
CA PHE A 135 6.53 8.14 -19.88
C PHE A 135 5.82 9.39 -20.39
N SER A 136 5.03 9.23 -21.44
CA SER A 136 4.15 10.28 -21.96
C SER A 136 2.72 9.76 -21.98
N PHE A 137 1.77 10.56 -21.48
CA PHE A 137 0.34 10.31 -21.61
C PHE A 137 -0.26 11.47 -22.39
N GLU A 138 -0.74 11.19 -23.59
CA GLU A 138 -1.35 12.17 -24.47
C GLU A 138 -2.83 11.85 -24.65
N TYR A 139 -3.68 12.85 -24.54
CA TYR A 139 -5.12 12.70 -24.76
C TYR A 139 -5.71 13.94 -25.44
N ASN A 140 -6.50 13.71 -26.48
CA ASN A 140 -7.14 14.75 -27.27
C ASN A 140 -8.63 14.87 -26.90
N GLY A 141 -8.93 15.64 -25.85
CA GLY A 141 -10.29 15.91 -25.37
C GLY A 141 -10.30 16.19 -23.86
N SER A 142 -11.47 16.47 -23.28
CA SER A 142 -11.62 16.55 -21.83
C SER A 142 -11.91 15.17 -21.24
N ILE A 143 -11.09 14.74 -20.28
CA ILE A 143 -11.23 13.49 -19.53
C ILE A 143 -10.76 13.67 -18.09
N ASP A 144 -11.56 13.15 -17.16
CA ASP A 144 -11.18 13.01 -15.78
C ASP A 144 -11.86 11.77 -15.19
N GLY A 145 -11.11 10.98 -14.41
CA GLY A 145 -11.61 9.74 -13.83
C GLY A 145 -10.53 8.68 -13.56
N PRO A 146 -10.52 8.00 -12.38
CA PRO A 146 -9.56 6.96 -12.06
C PRO A 146 -9.81 5.66 -12.84
N SER A 147 -10.94 5.56 -13.56
CA SER A 147 -11.42 4.34 -14.22
C SER A 147 -10.56 3.84 -15.39
N ALA A 148 -9.53 4.58 -15.77
CA ALA A 148 -8.52 4.17 -16.73
C ALA A 148 -7.30 3.48 -16.09
N GLY A 149 -7.21 3.43 -14.74
CA GLY A 149 -6.02 2.92 -14.03
C GLY A 149 -5.63 1.50 -14.43
N GLY A 150 -6.59 0.58 -14.50
CA GLY A 150 -6.34 -0.79 -14.95
C GLY A 150 -5.88 -0.85 -16.41
N LEU A 151 -6.54 -0.09 -17.29
CA LEU A 151 -6.21 -0.01 -18.73
C LEU A 151 -4.78 0.53 -18.91
N PHE A 152 -4.44 1.65 -18.28
CA PHE A 152 -3.09 2.21 -18.33
C PHE A 152 -2.05 1.23 -17.83
N THR A 153 -2.33 0.51 -16.74
CA THR A 153 -1.41 -0.48 -16.20
C THR A 153 -1.14 -1.58 -17.23
N VAL A 154 -2.15 -2.07 -17.95
CA VAL A 154 -1.96 -3.05 -19.03
C VAL A 154 -1.08 -2.47 -20.16
N HIS A 155 -1.35 -1.23 -20.60
CA HIS A 155 -0.58 -0.61 -21.66
C HIS A 155 0.88 -0.32 -21.26
N VAL A 156 1.11 0.16 -20.03
CA VAL A 156 2.45 0.38 -19.47
C VAL A 156 3.20 -0.95 -19.32
N LEU A 157 2.54 -2.01 -18.83
CA LEU A 157 3.10 -3.37 -18.81
C LEU A 157 3.43 -3.87 -20.21
N ALA A 158 2.54 -3.70 -21.19
CA ALA A 158 2.75 -4.13 -22.56
C ALA A 158 3.95 -3.43 -23.18
N LEU A 159 4.06 -2.11 -23.00
CA LEU A 159 5.23 -1.33 -23.41
C LEU A 159 6.50 -1.80 -22.72
N ALA A 160 6.49 -2.01 -21.40
CA ALA A 160 7.64 -2.48 -20.65
C ALA A 160 8.10 -3.89 -21.07
N LEU A 161 7.15 -4.78 -21.42
CA LEU A 161 7.39 -6.17 -21.79
C LEU A 161 7.57 -6.41 -23.29
N GLY A 162 7.33 -5.40 -24.14
CA GLY A 162 7.40 -5.51 -25.60
C GLY A 162 6.19 -6.24 -26.22
N ASP A 163 5.05 -6.22 -25.55
CA ASP A 163 3.81 -6.85 -25.99
C ASP A 163 2.90 -5.84 -26.71
N LYS A 164 1.92 -6.35 -27.46
CA LYS A 164 0.90 -5.54 -28.13
C LYS A 164 -0.45 -5.74 -27.46
N VAL A 165 -1.17 -4.64 -27.24
CA VAL A 165 -2.58 -4.68 -26.86
C VAL A 165 -3.44 -4.83 -28.12
N ARG A 166 -4.48 -5.65 -28.06
CA ARG A 166 -5.41 -5.91 -29.17
C ARG A 166 -6.24 -4.66 -29.45
N ALA A 167 -6.33 -4.26 -30.72
CA ALA A 167 -7.04 -3.05 -31.12
C ALA A 167 -8.57 -3.15 -30.97
N ASP A 168 -9.15 -4.35 -30.98
CA ASP A 168 -10.58 -4.59 -30.83
C ASP A 168 -11.03 -4.77 -29.36
N THR A 169 -10.08 -4.66 -28.42
CA THR A 169 -10.27 -4.95 -27.01
C THR A 169 -10.02 -3.70 -26.16
N THR A 170 -10.84 -3.46 -25.13
CA THR A 170 -10.61 -2.41 -24.13
C THR A 170 -11.03 -2.86 -22.73
N MET A 171 -10.84 -2.01 -21.73
CA MET A 171 -11.32 -2.24 -20.37
C MET A 171 -11.62 -0.94 -19.60
N THR A 172 -12.33 -1.07 -18.49
CA THR A 172 -12.48 -0.02 -17.47
C THR A 172 -12.27 -0.61 -16.08
N GLY A 173 -11.75 0.19 -15.14
CA GLY A 173 -11.45 -0.23 -13.77
C GLY A 173 -10.36 0.62 -13.14
N THR A 174 -10.44 0.86 -11.84
CA THR A 174 -9.33 1.49 -11.09
C THR A 174 -8.20 0.47 -10.91
N ILE A 175 -7.04 0.91 -10.39
CA ILE A 175 -5.92 0.03 -10.04
C ILE A 175 -5.48 0.29 -8.61
N ASN A 176 -5.43 -0.74 -7.79
CA ASN A 176 -4.94 -0.66 -6.42
C ASN A 176 -3.45 -1.09 -6.33
N PRO A 177 -2.78 -0.87 -5.19
CA PRO A 177 -1.35 -1.22 -4.97
C PRO A 177 -0.96 -2.65 -5.34
N ASP A 178 -1.89 -3.57 -5.19
CA ASP A 178 -1.71 -4.99 -5.48
C ASP A 178 -2.14 -5.38 -6.91
N GLY A 179 -2.43 -4.42 -7.77
CA GLY A 179 -2.93 -4.70 -9.11
C GLY A 179 -4.32 -5.36 -9.12
N THR A 180 -5.07 -5.33 -8.02
CA THR A 180 -6.53 -5.55 -8.07
C THR A 180 -7.16 -4.45 -8.91
N ILE A 181 -8.19 -4.83 -9.67
CA ILE A 181 -8.98 -3.90 -10.47
C ILE A 181 -10.20 -3.52 -9.65
N GLY A 182 -10.26 -2.25 -9.25
CA GLY A 182 -11.38 -1.77 -8.44
C GLY A 182 -12.59 -1.36 -9.29
N PRO A 183 -13.78 -1.35 -8.66
CA PRO A 183 -15.05 -1.08 -9.32
C PRO A 183 -15.15 0.36 -9.83
N VAL A 184 -15.99 0.57 -10.85
CA VAL A 184 -16.23 1.88 -11.48
C VAL A 184 -17.71 2.09 -11.81
N GLY A 185 -18.11 3.35 -11.98
CA GLY A 185 -19.46 3.71 -12.41
C GLY A 185 -19.66 3.72 -13.92
N GLY A 186 -20.94 3.74 -14.33
CA GLY A 186 -21.38 4.02 -15.70
C GLY A 186 -21.07 2.92 -16.72
N ILE A 187 -20.94 1.66 -16.29
CA ILE A 187 -20.54 0.53 -17.16
C ILE A 187 -21.50 0.32 -18.34
N PRO A 188 -22.84 0.31 -18.19
CA PRO A 188 -23.76 0.11 -19.32
C PRO A 188 -23.54 1.11 -20.47
N LEU A 189 -23.46 2.40 -20.15
CA LEU A 189 -23.20 3.46 -21.13
C LEU A 189 -21.79 3.36 -21.72
N LYS A 190 -20.79 3.01 -20.92
CA LYS A 190 -19.43 2.74 -21.40
C LYS A 190 -19.41 1.59 -22.42
N LEU A 191 -20.14 0.50 -22.18
CA LEU A 191 -20.26 -0.63 -23.11
C LEU A 191 -20.89 -0.20 -24.44
N GLN A 192 -22.00 0.55 -24.39
CA GLN A 192 -22.65 1.09 -25.59
C GLN A 192 -21.69 1.95 -26.41
N GLY A 193 -21.03 2.93 -25.77
CA GLY A 193 -20.06 3.79 -26.45
C GLY A 193 -18.84 3.04 -27.00
N ALA A 194 -18.40 1.96 -26.33
CA ALA A 194 -17.33 1.10 -26.84
C ALA A 194 -17.77 0.26 -28.04
N SER A 195 -19.01 -0.26 -28.04
CA SER A 195 -19.61 -0.96 -29.17
C SER A 195 -19.71 -0.05 -30.39
N GLU A 196 -20.20 1.18 -30.22
CA GLU A 196 -20.29 2.21 -31.27
C GLU A 196 -18.90 2.58 -31.84
N ALA A 197 -17.87 2.57 -30.98
CA ALA A 197 -16.47 2.76 -31.39
C ALA A 197 -15.81 1.50 -32.01
N GLY A 198 -16.60 0.45 -32.26
CA GLY A 198 -16.15 -0.77 -32.96
C GLY A 198 -15.36 -1.75 -32.08
N LYS A 199 -15.41 -1.62 -30.75
CA LYS A 199 -14.84 -2.63 -29.83
C LYS A 199 -15.72 -3.87 -29.81
N ARG A 200 -15.08 -5.02 -29.67
CA ARG A 200 -15.75 -6.33 -29.64
C ARG A 200 -15.61 -7.02 -28.29
N ARG A 201 -14.56 -6.67 -27.55
CA ARG A 201 -14.13 -7.35 -26.33
C ARG A 201 -13.86 -6.32 -25.25
N ILE A 202 -14.52 -6.43 -24.10
CA ILE A 202 -14.45 -5.43 -23.04
C ILE A 202 -14.24 -6.14 -21.70
N ALA A 203 -13.19 -5.76 -20.98
CA ALA A 203 -13.04 -6.18 -19.59
C ALA A 203 -13.62 -5.13 -18.63
N ILE A 204 -14.37 -5.59 -17.63
CA ILE A 204 -14.93 -4.78 -16.55
C ILE A 204 -14.44 -5.33 -15.20
N PRO A 205 -14.52 -4.56 -14.11
CA PRO A 205 -14.13 -5.07 -12.79
C PRO A 205 -15.00 -6.26 -12.38
N ALA A 206 -14.42 -7.19 -11.65
CA ALA A 206 -15.15 -8.36 -11.16
C ALA A 206 -16.32 -7.98 -10.25
N GLY A 207 -17.44 -8.67 -10.43
CA GLY A 207 -18.68 -8.42 -9.70
C GLY A 207 -19.50 -7.23 -10.22
N GLN A 208 -19.19 -6.73 -11.42
CA GLN A 208 -19.95 -5.64 -12.04
C GLN A 208 -20.69 -6.05 -13.32
N LEU A 209 -20.75 -7.35 -13.65
CA LEU A 209 -21.69 -7.89 -14.65
C LEU A 209 -23.12 -7.96 -14.09
N THR A 210 -23.72 -6.80 -13.83
CA THR A 210 -25.10 -6.69 -13.34
C THR A 210 -26.11 -7.04 -14.46
N ALA A 211 -27.39 -7.22 -14.10
CA ALA A 211 -28.45 -7.48 -15.09
C ALA A 211 -28.54 -6.39 -16.18
N GLU A 212 -28.30 -5.13 -15.82
CA GLU A 212 -28.28 -4.01 -16.76
C GLU A 212 -27.07 -4.10 -17.73
N VAL A 213 -25.90 -4.44 -17.20
CA VAL A 213 -24.69 -4.65 -18.02
C VAL A 213 -24.87 -5.87 -18.94
N ASP A 214 -25.50 -6.94 -18.44
CA ASP A 214 -25.79 -8.14 -19.22
C ASP A 214 -26.78 -7.87 -20.36
N ALA A 215 -27.80 -7.04 -20.12
CA ALA A 215 -28.74 -6.60 -21.15
C ALA A 215 -28.01 -5.87 -22.29
N VAL A 216 -27.15 -4.90 -21.96
CA VAL A 216 -26.33 -4.20 -22.96
C VAL A 216 -25.38 -5.16 -23.70
N ARG A 217 -24.75 -6.10 -22.98
CA ARG A 217 -23.90 -7.14 -23.59
C ARG A 217 -24.67 -7.94 -24.64
N GLN A 218 -25.89 -8.37 -24.33
CA GLN A 218 -26.74 -9.16 -25.24
C GLN A 218 -27.20 -8.33 -26.44
N GLU A 219 -27.61 -7.08 -26.22
CA GLU A 219 -28.06 -6.16 -27.27
C GLU A 219 -26.95 -5.85 -28.29
N THR A 220 -25.74 -5.60 -27.80
CA THR A 220 -24.59 -5.20 -28.62
C THR A 220 -23.79 -6.38 -29.19
N GLY A 221 -23.94 -7.58 -28.62
CA GLY A 221 -23.15 -8.76 -28.96
C GLY A 221 -21.69 -8.69 -28.49
N LEU A 222 -21.38 -7.84 -27.51
CA LEU A 222 -20.03 -7.68 -26.95
C LEU A 222 -19.58 -8.93 -26.15
N GLU A 223 -18.30 -9.31 -26.27
CA GLU A 223 -17.64 -10.21 -25.31
C GLU A 223 -17.26 -9.39 -24.08
N VAL A 224 -18.01 -9.55 -22.98
CA VAL A 224 -17.72 -8.89 -21.70
C VAL A 224 -17.07 -9.88 -20.73
N PHE A 225 -15.90 -9.52 -20.20
CA PHE A 225 -15.12 -10.33 -19.27
C PHE A 225 -14.94 -9.61 -17.93
N GLU A 226 -15.20 -10.30 -16.83
CA GLU A 226 -14.94 -9.79 -15.49
C GLU A 226 -13.48 -10.02 -15.10
N ALA A 227 -12.69 -8.95 -15.06
CA ALA A 227 -11.29 -8.98 -14.64
C ALA A 227 -11.17 -8.58 -13.18
N ALA A 228 -10.80 -9.53 -12.32
CA ALA A 228 -10.53 -9.24 -10.90
C ALA A 228 -9.19 -8.53 -10.68
N ASN A 229 -8.20 -8.85 -11.52
CA ASN A 229 -6.83 -8.34 -11.41
C ASN A 229 -6.20 -7.98 -12.75
N ILE A 230 -5.07 -7.32 -12.64
CA ILE A 230 -4.22 -6.96 -13.75
C ILE A 230 -3.67 -8.17 -14.54
N PHE A 231 -3.53 -9.36 -13.94
CA PHE A 231 -3.07 -10.55 -14.68
C PHE A 231 -4.14 -11.04 -15.66
N ASP A 232 -5.39 -11.06 -15.22
CA ASP A 232 -6.56 -11.40 -16.04
C ASP A 232 -6.76 -10.37 -17.14
N ALA A 233 -6.75 -9.08 -16.77
CA ALA A 233 -6.87 -7.99 -17.73
C ALA A 233 -5.72 -8.01 -18.76
N TYR A 234 -4.47 -8.18 -18.30
CA TYR A 234 -3.33 -8.26 -19.21
C TYR A 234 -3.47 -9.41 -20.20
N ARG A 235 -3.88 -10.60 -19.73
CA ARG A 235 -4.14 -11.75 -20.59
C ARG A 235 -5.27 -11.49 -21.58
N PHE A 236 -6.35 -10.87 -21.13
CA PHE A 236 -7.51 -10.55 -21.98
C PHE A 236 -7.16 -9.56 -23.10
N LEU A 237 -6.40 -8.51 -22.76
CA LEU A 237 -6.04 -7.41 -23.66
C LEU A 237 -4.86 -7.73 -24.58
N THR A 238 -3.91 -8.57 -24.17
CA THR A 238 -2.69 -8.87 -24.95
C THR A 238 -2.70 -10.28 -25.55
N GLY A 239 -3.51 -11.19 -25.01
CA GLY A 239 -3.46 -12.62 -25.33
C GLY A 239 -2.26 -13.36 -24.73
N ARG A 240 -1.45 -12.70 -23.87
CA ARG A 240 -0.27 -13.27 -23.22
C ARG A 240 -0.44 -13.27 -21.70
N PRO A 241 0.01 -14.30 -20.98
CA PRO A 241 0.02 -14.25 -19.53
C PRO A 241 1.04 -13.22 -19.05
N LEU A 242 0.66 -12.42 -18.04
CA LEU A 242 1.62 -11.59 -17.33
C LEU A 242 2.54 -12.51 -16.51
N PRO A 243 3.87 -12.41 -16.65
CA PRO A 243 4.77 -13.30 -15.93
C PRO A 243 4.73 -13.02 -14.42
N LEU A 244 4.79 -14.10 -13.64
CA LEU A 244 4.87 -14.03 -12.18
C LEU A 244 6.34 -14.04 -11.73
N PRO A 245 6.65 -13.52 -10.53
CA PRO A 245 7.95 -13.73 -9.91
C PRO A 245 8.31 -15.22 -9.80
N ILE A 246 9.58 -15.56 -9.97
CA ILE A 246 10.05 -16.93 -9.71
C ILE A 246 9.80 -17.28 -8.24
N GLY A 247 9.29 -18.49 -8.01
CA GLY A 247 8.95 -18.97 -6.66
C GLY A 247 7.59 -18.49 -6.16
N ALA A 248 6.85 -17.67 -6.92
CA ALA A 248 5.49 -17.31 -6.59
C ALA A 248 4.58 -18.55 -6.56
N LYS A 249 4.08 -18.88 -5.38
CA LYS A 249 3.13 -19.98 -5.14
C LYS A 249 1.93 -19.48 -4.35
N ASP A 250 0.77 -20.02 -4.66
CA ASP A 250 -0.48 -19.72 -3.94
C ASP A 250 -0.65 -20.70 -2.77
N GLU A 251 0.28 -20.66 -1.83
CA GLU A 251 0.32 -21.52 -0.65
C GLU A 251 0.28 -20.64 0.61
N ARG A 252 -0.44 -21.09 1.65
CA ARG A 252 -0.48 -20.35 2.92
C ARG A 252 0.92 -20.34 3.54
N PRO A 253 1.53 -19.17 3.79
CA PRO A 253 2.80 -19.11 4.49
C PRO A 253 2.63 -19.50 5.95
N GLN A 254 3.69 -20.03 6.55
CA GLN A 254 3.77 -20.39 7.96
C GLN A 254 5.00 -19.74 8.58
N LEU A 255 4.90 -19.28 9.81
CA LEU A 255 6.04 -18.77 10.57
C LEU A 255 7.05 -19.89 10.86
N THR A 256 8.33 -19.54 10.98
CA THR A 256 9.33 -20.47 11.51
C THR A 256 9.08 -20.69 13.00
N PRO A 257 9.46 -21.85 13.58
CA PRO A 257 9.31 -22.09 15.02
C PRO A 257 9.99 -21.02 15.89
N GLU A 258 11.16 -20.54 15.46
CA GLU A 258 11.93 -19.52 16.17
C GLU A 258 11.20 -18.18 16.18
N PHE A 259 10.69 -17.75 15.03
CA PHE A 259 9.93 -16.50 14.92
C PHE A 259 8.62 -16.59 15.70
N TYR A 260 7.91 -17.72 15.59
CA TYR A 260 6.69 -17.98 16.35
C TYR A 260 6.95 -17.83 17.86
N ALA A 261 7.97 -18.49 18.40
CA ALA A 261 8.32 -18.42 19.81
C ALA A 261 8.70 -16.98 20.25
N ALA A 262 9.48 -16.26 19.43
CA ALA A 262 9.85 -14.88 19.72
C ALA A 262 8.63 -13.95 19.74
N THR A 263 7.70 -14.09 18.79
CA THR A 263 6.46 -13.31 18.76
C THR A 263 5.53 -13.68 19.91
N THR A 264 5.43 -14.95 20.32
CA THR A 264 4.68 -15.36 21.52
C THR A 264 5.19 -14.64 22.77
N ALA A 265 6.51 -14.56 22.96
CA ALA A 265 7.09 -13.84 24.09
C ALA A 265 6.73 -12.34 24.09
N GLN A 266 6.67 -11.70 22.91
CA GLN A 266 6.20 -10.32 22.80
C GLN A 266 4.73 -10.17 23.18
N VAL A 267 3.86 -11.06 22.68
CA VAL A 267 2.43 -11.07 23.04
C VAL A 267 2.26 -11.19 24.56
N GLU A 268 2.96 -12.12 25.21
CA GLU A 268 2.89 -12.30 26.65
C GLU A 268 3.35 -11.06 27.43
N ALA A 269 4.44 -10.41 26.98
CA ALA A 269 4.93 -9.17 27.57
C ALA A 269 3.90 -8.02 27.44
N LEU A 270 3.26 -7.89 26.27
CA LEU A 270 2.20 -6.93 26.03
C LEU A 270 0.96 -7.21 26.90
N GLN A 271 0.57 -8.48 27.04
CA GLN A 271 -0.53 -8.87 27.92
C GLN A 271 -0.23 -8.55 29.39
N ALA A 272 1.03 -8.74 29.83
CA ALA A 272 1.45 -8.34 31.17
C ALA A 272 1.37 -6.81 31.37
N ARG A 273 1.70 -6.02 30.35
CA ARG A 273 1.53 -4.56 30.38
C ARG A 273 0.06 -4.14 30.45
N TYR A 274 -0.82 -4.79 29.68
CA TYR A 274 -2.26 -4.53 29.75
C TYR A 274 -2.80 -4.77 31.18
N ARG A 275 -2.41 -5.87 31.83
CA ARG A 275 -2.84 -6.17 33.21
C ARG A 275 -2.43 -5.08 34.21
N LYS A 276 -1.25 -4.46 34.03
CA LYS A 276 -0.75 -3.37 34.88
C LYS A 276 -1.52 -2.05 34.71
N ILE A 277 -2.22 -1.85 33.60
CA ILE A 277 -3.09 -0.68 33.44
C ILE A 277 -4.25 -0.76 34.43
N GLU A 278 -4.65 -1.97 34.83
CA GLU A 278 -5.81 -2.22 35.70
C GLU A 278 -7.09 -1.48 35.24
N PRO A 279 -7.56 -1.70 33.99
CA PRO A 279 -8.65 -0.91 33.41
C PRO A 279 -9.91 -0.82 34.29
N ARG A 280 -10.21 -1.88 35.06
CA ARG A 280 -11.34 -1.93 36.01
C ARG A 280 -11.27 -0.88 37.13
N LYS A 281 -10.08 -0.43 37.54
CA LYS A 281 -9.93 0.57 38.62
C LYS A 281 -10.43 1.95 38.23
N PHE A 282 -10.45 2.28 36.94
CA PHE A 282 -10.93 3.58 36.46
C PHE A 282 -12.45 3.68 36.36
N LEU A 283 -13.18 2.58 36.57
CA LEU A 283 -14.57 2.45 36.10
C LEU A 283 -15.58 2.13 37.19
N GLY A 284 -15.16 1.42 38.25
CA GLY A 284 -16.03 1.07 39.37
C GLY A 284 -16.64 2.30 40.05
N SER A 285 -15.85 3.34 40.33
CA SER A 285 -16.34 4.52 41.07
C SER A 285 -16.87 5.67 40.22
N GLU A 286 -16.47 5.78 38.94
CA GLU A 286 -16.76 6.97 38.11
C GLU A 286 -17.86 6.76 37.04
N LEU A 287 -18.05 5.54 36.52
CA LEU A 287 -19.05 5.27 35.47
C LEU A 287 -20.22 4.37 35.92
N GLY A 288 -20.25 3.93 37.18
CA GLY A 288 -21.35 3.14 37.75
C GLY A 288 -21.44 1.69 37.25
N LEU A 289 -20.40 1.17 36.60
CA LEU A 289 -20.33 -0.19 36.05
C LEU A 289 -19.72 -1.19 37.05
N GLU A 290 -20.15 -1.11 38.32
CA GLU A 290 -19.56 -1.89 39.41
C GLU A 290 -19.80 -3.40 39.25
N ASN A 291 -20.88 -3.79 38.58
CA ASN A 291 -21.25 -5.18 38.34
C ASN A 291 -21.69 -5.35 36.86
N GLU A 292 -20.97 -6.20 36.15
CA GLU A 292 -21.30 -6.77 34.83
C GLU A 292 -21.06 -5.94 33.54
N VAL A 293 -20.51 -6.65 32.54
CA VAL A 293 -20.36 -6.19 31.14
C VAL A 293 -21.72 -6.16 30.43
N SER A 294 -22.75 -6.85 30.96
CA SER A 294 -24.11 -6.94 30.40
C SER A 294 -24.90 -5.64 30.56
N ASP A 295 -24.73 -4.89 31.64
CA ASP A 295 -25.47 -3.64 31.88
C ASP A 295 -25.04 -2.49 30.94
N ALA A 296 -23.90 -2.64 30.26
CA ALA A 296 -23.41 -1.67 29.27
C ALA A 296 -24.09 -1.81 27.89
N ALA A 297 -24.76 -2.93 27.62
CA ALA A 297 -25.43 -3.19 26.34
C ALA A 297 -26.78 -2.46 26.19
N ASP A 298 -27.39 -2.02 27.30
CA ASP A 298 -28.72 -1.39 27.36
C ASP A 298 -28.66 0.15 27.49
N ILE A 299 -27.52 0.79 27.24
CA ILE A 299 -27.34 2.23 27.50
C ILE A 299 -27.73 3.08 26.28
N GLU A 300 -28.81 3.86 26.42
CA GLU A 300 -29.31 4.85 25.45
C GLU A 300 -28.26 5.90 25.05
N ASP A 301 -28.09 6.03 23.73
CA ASP A 301 -27.65 7.15 22.89
C ASP A 301 -27.01 8.37 23.57
N GLY A 302 -25.70 8.51 23.36
CA GLY A 302 -24.98 9.76 23.59
C GLY A 302 -23.75 9.87 22.69
N THR A 303 -23.57 11.03 22.07
CA THR A 303 -22.50 11.36 21.12
C THR A 303 -21.23 11.90 21.79
N SER A 304 -21.08 11.74 23.11
CA SER A 304 -20.00 12.42 23.86
C SER A 304 -18.71 11.58 23.95
N PRO A 305 -17.54 12.22 24.19
CA PRO A 305 -16.29 11.51 24.49
C PRO A 305 -16.39 10.47 25.62
N VAL A 306 -17.31 10.66 26.57
CA VAL A 306 -17.61 9.70 27.65
C VAL A 306 -18.27 8.43 27.14
N ALA A 307 -19.22 8.55 26.20
CA ALA A 307 -19.84 7.40 25.56
C ALA A 307 -18.81 6.58 24.76
N PHE A 308 -17.89 7.28 24.05
CA PHE A 308 -16.76 6.61 23.41
C PHE A 308 -15.85 5.91 24.42
N ALA A 309 -15.52 6.54 25.56
CA ALA A 309 -14.70 5.92 26.60
C ALA A 309 -15.34 4.65 27.19
N ARG A 310 -16.68 4.65 27.37
CA ARG A 310 -17.43 3.47 27.81
C ARG A 310 -17.37 2.34 26.78
N ARG A 311 -17.69 2.62 25.51
CA ARG A 311 -17.59 1.63 24.41
C ARG A 311 -16.18 1.10 24.25
N GLY A 312 -15.19 2.00 24.25
CA GLY A 312 -13.78 1.67 24.14
C GLY A 312 -13.29 0.76 25.27
N PHE A 313 -13.84 0.88 26.48
CA PHE A 313 -13.51 -0.03 27.58
C PHE A 313 -14.03 -1.45 27.31
N VAL A 314 -15.30 -1.58 26.92
CA VAL A 314 -15.90 -2.88 26.59
C VAL A 314 -15.04 -3.56 25.53
N SER A 315 -14.78 -2.86 24.42
CA SER A 315 -13.91 -3.37 23.35
C SER A 315 -12.50 -3.70 23.83
N ALA A 316 -11.88 -2.90 24.71
CA ALA A 316 -10.56 -3.23 25.26
C ALA A 316 -10.56 -4.55 26.04
N THR A 317 -11.61 -4.81 26.83
CA THR A 317 -11.72 -6.04 27.63
C THR A 317 -12.05 -7.26 26.77
N GLU A 318 -12.93 -7.10 25.78
CA GLU A 318 -13.28 -8.12 24.80
C GLU A 318 -12.06 -8.51 23.97
N ASN A 319 -11.34 -7.53 23.42
CA ASN A 319 -10.10 -7.76 22.67
C ASN A 319 -9.06 -8.46 23.54
N PHE A 320 -8.89 -8.09 24.81
CA PHE A 320 -7.97 -8.81 25.69
C PHE A 320 -8.41 -10.25 25.99
N SER A 321 -9.71 -10.49 26.10
CA SER A 321 -10.27 -11.83 26.27
C SER A 321 -10.02 -12.68 25.03
N ALA A 322 -10.38 -12.16 23.85
CA ALA A 322 -10.14 -12.76 22.55
C ALA A 322 -8.66 -13.07 22.34
N ALA A 323 -7.76 -12.11 22.62
CA ALA A 323 -6.33 -12.29 22.49
C ALA A 323 -5.77 -13.50 23.25
N LYS A 324 -6.24 -13.72 24.49
CA LYS A 324 -5.84 -14.90 25.28
C LYS A 324 -6.38 -16.20 24.70
N GLN A 325 -7.58 -16.15 24.11
CA GLN A 325 -8.19 -17.32 23.48
C GLN A 325 -7.46 -17.67 22.19
N SER A 326 -7.23 -16.69 21.31
CA SER A 326 -6.46 -16.85 20.08
C SER A 326 -5.06 -17.40 20.33
N LEU A 327 -4.38 -16.93 21.39
CA LEU A 327 -3.06 -17.46 21.77
C LEU A 327 -3.11 -18.96 22.16
N LYS A 328 -4.17 -19.39 22.85
CA LYS A 328 -4.38 -20.81 23.20
C LYS A 328 -4.72 -21.66 21.98
N ASP A 329 -5.46 -21.09 21.05
CA ASP A 329 -5.88 -21.75 19.80
C ASP A 329 -4.75 -21.78 18.75
N GLY A 330 -3.61 -21.15 19.06
CA GLY A 330 -2.44 -21.09 18.20
C GLY A 330 -2.51 -20.00 17.12
N ASP A 331 -3.56 -19.18 17.11
CA ASP A 331 -3.67 -18.00 16.24
C ASP A 331 -2.88 -16.82 16.81
N LEU A 332 -1.56 -16.89 16.58
CA LEU A 332 -0.61 -15.92 17.12
C LEU A 332 -0.79 -14.52 16.54
N ALA A 333 -1.21 -14.42 15.28
CA ALA A 333 -1.40 -13.14 14.59
C ALA A 333 -2.61 -12.40 15.17
N ASP A 334 -3.72 -13.10 15.35
CA ASP A 334 -4.89 -12.54 16.01
C ASP A 334 -4.59 -12.21 17.47
N ALA A 335 -3.92 -13.09 18.20
CA ALA A 335 -3.50 -12.82 19.58
C ALA A 335 -2.65 -11.54 19.71
N TYR A 336 -1.71 -11.34 18.78
CA TYR A 336 -0.89 -10.13 18.72
C TYR A 336 -1.73 -8.89 18.42
N HIS A 337 -2.56 -8.93 17.37
CA HIS A 337 -3.40 -7.80 16.97
C HIS A 337 -4.40 -7.40 18.06
N GLN A 338 -5.08 -8.37 18.66
CA GLN A 338 -6.07 -8.16 19.72
C GLN A 338 -5.41 -7.62 21.00
N THR A 339 -4.19 -8.08 21.33
CA THR A 339 -3.45 -7.56 22.49
C THR A 339 -3.05 -6.10 22.31
N LEU A 340 -2.53 -5.72 21.13
CA LEU A 340 -2.24 -4.31 20.82
C LEU A 340 -3.51 -3.46 20.85
N SER A 341 -4.59 -3.96 20.23
CA SER A 341 -5.90 -3.30 20.21
C SER A 341 -6.43 -3.04 21.62
N ALA A 342 -6.38 -4.04 22.49
CA ALA A 342 -6.74 -3.90 23.89
C ALA A 342 -5.88 -2.86 24.63
N LEU A 343 -4.57 -2.86 24.38
CA LEU A 343 -3.62 -1.99 25.08
C LEU A 343 -3.81 -0.51 24.73
N TRP A 344 -3.96 -0.18 23.45
CA TRP A 344 -4.16 1.22 23.05
C TRP A 344 -5.54 1.72 23.47
N LEU A 345 -6.60 0.91 23.33
CA LEU A 345 -7.94 1.27 23.80
C LEU A 345 -7.95 1.54 25.30
N ALA A 346 -7.35 0.67 26.11
CA ALA A 346 -7.28 0.88 27.56
C ALA A 346 -6.55 2.17 27.94
N LYS A 347 -5.51 2.56 27.18
CA LYS A 347 -4.80 3.84 27.38
C LYS A 347 -5.66 5.02 26.95
N ALA A 348 -6.32 4.92 25.80
CA ALA A 348 -7.23 5.95 25.28
C ALA A 348 -8.38 6.22 26.27
N VAL A 349 -9.02 5.17 26.79
CA VAL A 349 -10.08 5.27 27.81
C VAL A 349 -9.57 5.94 29.06
N ARG A 350 -8.42 5.49 29.60
CA ARG A 350 -7.81 6.12 30.79
C ARG A 350 -7.55 7.61 30.57
N ASN A 351 -7.04 7.98 29.40
CA ASN A 351 -6.76 9.37 29.06
C ASN A 351 -8.07 10.18 28.94
N LEU A 352 -9.13 9.63 28.33
CA LEU A 352 -10.43 10.27 28.20
C LEU A 352 -11.13 10.50 29.55
N LEU A 353 -11.09 9.51 30.45
CA LEU A 353 -11.66 9.65 31.80
C LEU A 353 -10.93 10.70 32.63
N ALA A 354 -9.61 10.81 32.48
CA ALA A 354 -8.84 11.89 33.10
C ALA A 354 -9.27 13.28 32.59
N VAL A 355 -9.74 13.38 31.34
CA VAL A 355 -10.30 14.62 30.80
C VAL A 355 -11.72 14.87 31.36
N ASP A 356 -12.57 13.84 31.44
CA ASP A 356 -13.98 13.97 31.90
C ASP A 356 -14.15 14.24 33.41
N ALA A 357 -13.34 13.60 34.26
CA ALA A 357 -13.36 13.80 35.70
C ALA A 357 -13.11 15.27 36.09
N VAL A 358 -12.41 16.02 35.24
CA VAL A 358 -12.14 17.44 35.46
C VAL A 358 -13.22 18.35 34.87
N THR A 359 -13.84 18.00 33.73
CA THR A 359 -14.96 18.77 33.15
C THR A 359 -16.25 18.66 33.98
N SER A 360 -16.55 17.50 34.56
CA SER A 360 -17.70 17.33 35.46
C SER A 360 -17.54 18.04 36.82
N SER A 361 -16.29 18.29 37.25
CA SER A 361 -15.99 19.04 38.47
C SER A 361 -16.28 20.54 38.37
N SER A 362 -16.37 21.11 37.15
CA SER A 362 -16.68 22.52 36.94
C SER A 362 -18.17 22.83 36.99
N GLU A 363 -19.06 21.95 36.52
CA GLU A 363 -20.51 22.17 36.57
C GLU A 363 -21.08 22.21 38.00
N ARG A 364 -20.47 21.49 38.94
CA ARG A 364 -20.88 21.49 40.35
C ARG A 364 -20.58 22.80 41.10
N VAL A 365 -19.76 23.69 40.54
CA VAL A 365 -19.40 24.97 41.18
C VAL A 365 -20.38 26.09 40.79
N ASP A 366 -21.14 25.92 39.71
CA ASP A 366 -22.02 26.95 39.12
C ASP A 366 -23.52 26.73 39.36
N ALA A 367 -23.92 25.71 40.13
CA ALA A 367 -25.33 25.51 40.50
C ALA A 367 -25.78 26.58 41.54
N PRO A 368 -26.78 27.43 41.24
CA PRO A 368 -27.28 28.38 42.22
C PRO A 368 -27.99 27.63 43.35
N ASN A 369 -27.58 27.90 44.58
CA ASN A 369 -28.14 27.31 45.80
C ASN A 369 -29.59 27.77 46.00
N THR A 370 -30.57 27.06 45.43
CA THR A 370 -31.99 27.31 45.64
C THR A 370 -32.49 26.53 46.84
N ASN A 371 -32.46 27.18 48.00
CA ASN A 371 -33.20 26.73 49.18
C ASN A 371 -34.63 27.26 49.09
N PRO A 372 -35.69 26.43 49.05
CA PRO A 372 -37.05 26.92 48.95
C PRO A 372 -37.61 27.17 50.35
N ALA A 373 -37.71 28.43 50.75
CA ALA A 373 -38.57 28.84 51.86
C ALA A 373 -39.66 29.77 51.33
N VAL A 374 -40.87 29.24 51.32
CA VAL A 374 -42.15 29.91 51.13
C VAL A 374 -42.30 31.03 52.18
N ASP A 375 -42.62 32.26 51.80
CA ASP A 375 -43.98 32.80 52.01
C ASP A 375 -44.22 34.21 51.42
N SER A 376 -45.47 34.35 50.98
CA SER A 376 -46.28 35.49 50.54
C SER A 376 -45.90 36.94 50.93
N ASN A 377 -45.86 37.85 49.94
CA ASN A 377 -46.91 38.89 49.76
C ASN A 377 -46.64 39.90 48.63
N ALA A 378 -47.71 40.13 47.86
CA ALA A 378 -48.19 41.37 47.26
C ALA A 378 -47.33 42.18 46.26
N ALA A 379 -47.91 42.31 45.07
CA ALA A 379 -47.62 43.28 44.02
C ALA A 379 -47.65 44.75 44.49
N ILE A 380 -46.90 45.61 43.80
CA ILE A 380 -47.31 46.91 43.22
C ILE A 380 -46.17 47.45 42.33
N ASP A 381 -46.49 47.54 41.05
CA ASP A 381 -46.30 48.64 40.08
C ASP A 381 -45.00 49.49 39.96
N ALA A 382 -44.59 49.58 38.68
CA ALA A 382 -44.07 50.70 37.90
C ALA A 382 -42.81 51.51 38.27
N ASP A 383 -41.89 51.48 37.29
CA ASP A 383 -41.15 52.60 36.69
C ASP A 383 -39.97 53.22 37.47
N ARG A 384 -38.74 52.85 37.09
CA ARG A 384 -37.79 53.72 36.36
C ARG A 384 -36.41 53.09 36.20
N THR A 385 -35.87 53.27 35.01
CA THR A 385 -34.46 53.12 34.64
C THR A 385 -33.56 54.10 35.41
N GLU A 386 -32.58 53.58 36.14
CA GLU A 386 -31.31 54.26 36.36
C GLU A 386 -30.15 53.27 36.23
N THR A 387 -29.21 53.67 35.37
CA THR A 387 -27.92 53.08 35.07
C THR A 387 -27.11 52.80 36.34
N SER A 388 -26.78 51.54 36.61
CA SER A 388 -25.62 51.20 37.47
C SER A 388 -24.75 50.18 36.76
N VAL A 389 -23.55 50.62 36.41
CA VAL A 389 -22.43 49.79 36.01
C VAL A 389 -22.05 48.94 37.22
N ILE A 390 -22.49 47.69 37.24
CA ILE A 390 -21.89 46.64 38.05
C ILE A 390 -21.34 45.62 37.05
N ALA A 391 -20.12 45.88 36.57
CA ALA A 391 -19.29 44.80 36.07
C ALA A 391 -19.07 43.85 37.25
N SER A 392 -19.79 42.73 37.23
CA SER A 392 -19.81 41.79 38.34
C SER A 392 -18.43 41.12 38.43
N ASN A 393 -17.74 41.30 39.56
CA ASN A 393 -16.49 40.59 39.88
C ASN A 393 -16.66 39.05 39.89
N THR A 394 -17.89 38.57 39.82
CA THR A 394 -18.27 37.16 39.69
C THR A 394 -17.94 36.58 38.31
N ASP A 395 -18.10 37.32 37.21
CA ASP A 395 -17.75 36.84 35.85
C ASP A 395 -16.24 36.70 35.67
N ALA A 396 -15.46 37.65 36.17
CA ALA A 396 -14.00 37.58 36.13
C ALA A 396 -13.46 36.43 37.00
N GLY A 397 -14.07 36.19 38.17
CA GLY A 397 -13.70 35.08 39.07
C GLY A 397 -14.05 33.71 38.51
N ALA A 398 -15.21 33.57 37.85
CA ALA A 398 -15.65 32.34 37.18
C ALA A 398 -14.80 32.03 35.93
N GLN A 399 -14.51 33.03 35.08
CA GLN A 399 -13.58 32.88 33.96
C GLN A 399 -12.17 32.50 34.43
N THR A 400 -11.68 33.12 35.51
CA THR A 400 -10.33 32.81 36.04
C THR A 400 -10.23 31.41 36.64
N LYS A 401 -11.30 30.89 37.25
CA LYS A 401 -11.38 29.49 37.73
C LYS A 401 -11.46 28.50 36.58
N SER A 402 -12.31 28.76 35.59
CA SER A 402 -12.44 27.97 34.35
C SER A 402 -11.10 27.89 33.61
N HIS A 403 -10.39 29.01 33.45
CA HIS A 403 -9.05 29.04 32.84
C HIS A 403 -7.97 28.32 33.64
N ARG A 404 -8.07 28.29 34.98
CA ARG A 404 -7.13 27.54 35.84
C ARG A 404 -7.37 26.03 35.73
N GLN A 405 -8.63 25.60 35.76
CA GLN A 405 -9.02 24.19 35.54
C GLN A 405 -8.68 23.73 34.11
N GLN A 406 -8.90 24.57 33.11
CA GLN A 406 -8.46 24.37 31.73
C GLN A 406 -6.94 24.13 31.66
N ARG A 407 -6.14 24.95 32.34
CA ARG A 407 -4.69 24.77 32.43
C ARG A 407 -4.29 23.47 33.14
N ASP A 408 -5.00 23.07 34.18
CA ASP A 408 -4.70 21.85 34.94
C ASP A 408 -5.04 20.58 34.14
N LEU A 409 -6.13 20.59 33.36
CA LEU A 409 -6.50 19.55 32.38
C LEU A 409 -5.43 19.33 31.33
N ILE A 410 -5.02 20.45 30.74
CA ILE A 410 -4.01 20.52 29.69
C ILE A 410 -2.65 20.06 30.23
N ALA A 411 -2.29 20.46 31.45
CA ALA A 411 -1.07 20.03 32.11
C ALA A 411 -1.04 18.53 32.44
N GLN A 412 -2.17 17.94 32.87
CA GLN A 412 -2.28 16.51 33.15
C GLN A 412 -2.22 15.66 31.89
N ALA A 413 -2.91 16.07 30.82
CA ALA A 413 -2.82 15.44 29.51
C ALA A 413 -1.38 15.54 28.96
N ALA A 414 -0.77 16.73 29.03
CA ALA A 414 0.60 16.98 28.59
C ALA A 414 1.67 16.16 29.36
N ALA A 415 1.46 15.89 30.65
CA ALA A 415 2.40 15.08 31.43
C ALA A 415 2.51 13.64 30.92
N HIS A 416 1.41 13.05 30.43
CA HIS A 416 1.43 11.73 29.82
C HIS A 416 2.08 11.73 28.43
N TRP A 417 1.91 12.82 27.67
CA TRP A 417 2.48 12.98 26.33
C TRP A 417 4.00 13.04 26.36
N SER A 418 4.59 13.73 27.35
CA SER A 418 6.05 13.86 27.48
C SER A 418 6.80 12.52 27.48
N LYS A 419 6.19 11.45 27.99
CA LYS A 419 6.77 10.09 27.99
C LYS A 419 6.72 9.44 26.61
N VAL A 420 5.63 9.65 25.87
CA VAL A 420 5.50 9.14 24.50
C VAL A 420 6.45 9.90 23.58
N ASP A 421 6.59 11.21 23.76
CA ASP A 421 7.55 12.07 23.04
C ASP A 421 8.99 11.61 23.29
N SER A 422 9.39 11.46 24.57
CA SER A 422 10.73 10.97 24.92
C SER A 422 11.01 9.59 24.31
N ARG A 423 10.02 8.69 24.31
CA ARG A 423 10.13 7.35 23.70
C ARG A 423 10.26 7.43 22.18
N ALA A 424 9.53 8.34 21.53
CA ALA A 424 9.62 8.56 20.09
C ALA A 424 11.02 9.06 19.70
N GLU A 425 11.58 10.02 20.44
CA GLU A 425 12.94 10.54 20.23
C GLU A 425 14.00 9.44 20.39
N GLU A 426 13.91 8.64 21.46
CA GLU A 426 14.82 7.51 21.70
C GLU A 426 14.77 6.49 20.56
N LEU A 427 13.56 6.12 20.12
CA LEU A 427 13.38 5.17 19.02
C LEU A 427 13.86 5.75 17.69
N PHE A 428 13.67 7.05 17.43
CA PHE A 428 14.20 7.69 16.23
C PHE A 428 15.72 7.61 16.19
N ALA A 429 16.39 7.96 17.30
CA ALA A 429 17.84 7.87 17.40
C ALA A 429 18.34 6.43 17.22
N ARG A 430 17.62 5.45 17.78
CA ARG A 430 17.94 4.02 17.59
C ARG A 430 17.76 3.58 16.14
N LEU A 431 16.70 4.02 15.45
CA LEU A 431 16.49 3.74 14.02
C LEU A 431 17.60 4.38 13.17
N ALA A 432 17.96 5.64 13.46
CA ALA A 432 19.03 6.35 12.77
C ALA A 432 20.39 5.63 12.91
N GLY A 433 20.66 5.02 14.07
CA GLY A 433 21.87 4.22 14.31
C GLY A 433 21.80 2.76 13.85
N THR A 434 20.67 2.28 13.34
CA THR A 434 20.50 0.88 12.92
C THR A 434 21.01 0.67 11.49
N GLU A 435 21.96 -0.25 11.30
CA GLU A 435 22.43 -0.61 9.95
C GLU A 435 21.63 -1.79 9.37
N ALA A 436 21.08 -1.61 8.16
CA ALA A 436 20.50 -2.71 7.40
C ALA A 436 21.58 -3.57 6.74
N ARG A 437 21.71 -4.84 7.17
CA ARG A 437 22.74 -5.79 6.69
C ARG A 437 22.23 -6.70 5.58
N SER A 438 20.92 -6.93 5.50
CA SER A 438 20.26 -7.73 4.47
C SER A 438 19.11 -6.98 3.79
N ALA A 439 18.57 -7.54 2.70
CA ALA A 439 17.36 -7.02 2.08
C ALA A 439 16.15 -7.07 3.03
N SER A 440 16.08 -8.07 3.90
CA SER A 440 15.05 -8.18 4.94
C SER A 440 15.21 -7.07 5.99
N ASP A 441 16.43 -6.85 6.49
CA ASP A 441 16.70 -5.76 7.44
C ASP A 441 16.31 -4.40 6.85
N ALA A 442 16.59 -4.16 5.56
CA ALA A 442 16.24 -2.93 4.87
C ALA A 442 14.71 -2.69 4.82
N VAL A 443 13.93 -3.73 4.55
CA VAL A 443 12.47 -3.65 4.54
C VAL A 443 11.90 -3.49 5.95
N ASN A 444 12.50 -4.14 6.95
CA ASN A 444 12.09 -4.02 8.34
C ASN A 444 12.45 -2.64 8.93
N LEU A 445 13.58 -2.05 8.51
CA LEU A 445 13.95 -0.67 8.84
C LEU A 445 12.99 0.33 8.18
N MET A 446 12.65 0.12 6.91
CA MET A 446 11.61 0.88 6.21
C MET A 446 10.26 0.81 6.95
N ARG A 447 9.82 -0.39 7.35
CA ARG A 447 8.60 -0.60 8.15
C ARG A 447 8.64 0.20 9.45
N ALA A 448 9.73 0.07 10.20
CA ALA A 448 9.90 0.75 11.48
C ALA A 448 9.86 2.29 11.34
N TYR A 449 10.50 2.85 10.30
CA TYR A 449 10.35 4.29 10.02
C TYR A 449 8.91 4.67 9.65
N GLY A 450 8.20 3.83 8.89
CA GLY A 450 6.79 4.08 8.56
C GLY A 450 5.89 4.14 9.81
N ASP A 451 6.02 3.17 10.73
CA ASP A 451 5.26 3.19 11.99
C ASP A 451 5.71 4.33 12.92
N TRP A 452 7.00 4.68 12.94
CA TRP A 452 7.47 5.86 13.67
C TRP A 452 6.88 7.16 13.11
N ILE A 453 6.82 7.32 11.79
CA ILE A 453 6.19 8.47 11.13
C ILE A 453 4.71 8.56 11.50
N ALA A 454 4.00 7.43 11.56
CA ALA A 454 2.61 7.40 12.03
C ALA A 454 2.50 7.85 13.50
N ALA A 455 3.41 7.41 14.37
CA ALA A 455 3.44 7.85 15.77
C ALA A 455 3.65 9.36 15.90
N ASN A 456 4.66 9.88 15.19
CA ASN A 456 4.97 11.32 15.15
C ASN A 456 3.80 12.14 14.62
N GLY A 457 3.10 11.64 13.59
CA GLY A 457 1.86 12.24 13.11
C GLY A 457 0.82 12.34 14.22
N PHE A 458 0.49 11.25 14.91
CA PHE A 458 -0.50 11.30 15.99
C PHE A 458 -0.08 12.20 17.16
N GLN A 459 1.22 12.32 17.45
CA GLN A 459 1.73 13.28 18.44
C GLN A 459 1.50 14.73 17.99
N LYS A 460 1.81 15.06 16.73
CA LYS A 460 1.51 16.37 16.15
C LYS A 460 0.01 16.67 16.20
N LEU A 461 -0.86 15.70 15.91
CA LEU A 461 -2.31 15.85 16.03
C LEU A 461 -2.73 16.20 17.46
N ALA A 462 -2.22 15.46 18.46
CA ALA A 462 -2.50 15.72 19.87
C ALA A 462 -2.07 17.13 20.29
N GLN A 463 -0.86 17.55 19.88
CA GLN A 463 -0.31 18.88 20.17
C GLN A 463 -1.12 20.00 19.51
N GLN A 464 -1.54 19.81 18.25
CA GLN A 464 -2.39 20.76 17.53
C GLN A 464 -3.74 20.92 18.22
N SER A 465 -4.42 19.81 18.53
CA SER A 465 -5.69 19.83 19.26
C SER A 465 -5.56 20.50 20.63
N LEU A 466 -4.44 20.29 21.34
CA LEU A 466 -4.16 21.01 22.58
C LEU A 466 -4.04 22.51 22.35
N GLN A 467 -3.22 22.92 21.39
CA GLN A 467 -2.96 24.33 21.12
C GLN A 467 -4.26 25.08 20.76
N GLU A 468 -5.18 24.43 20.04
CA GLU A 468 -6.49 24.98 19.75
C GLU A 468 -7.31 25.21 21.03
N LEU A 469 -7.32 24.24 21.94
CA LEU A 469 -7.96 24.36 23.26
C LEU A 469 -7.32 25.46 24.12
N GLU A 470 -5.99 25.59 24.12
CA GLU A 470 -5.25 26.63 24.88
C GLU A 470 -5.48 28.04 24.34
N SER A 471 -5.63 28.18 23.02
CA SER A 471 -5.72 29.49 22.36
C SER A 471 -7.00 30.27 22.69
N GLY A 472 -7.98 29.63 23.37
CA GLY A 472 -9.28 30.21 23.71
C GLY A 472 -10.20 30.42 22.50
N LYS A 473 -9.79 29.95 21.31
CA LYS A 473 -10.61 30.01 20.07
C LYS A 473 -11.80 29.05 20.10
N LEU A 474 -11.75 28.03 20.96
CA LEU A 474 -12.82 27.07 21.21
C LEU A 474 -13.21 27.17 22.70
N PRO A 475 -14.34 27.80 23.05
CA PRO A 475 -14.77 27.90 24.45
C PRO A 475 -15.13 26.52 25.00
N PHE A 476 -14.57 26.15 26.17
CA PHE A 476 -14.92 24.92 26.89
C PHE A 476 -16.38 24.91 27.40
N ASN A 477 -16.99 26.08 27.55
CA ASN A 477 -18.37 26.24 28.02
C ASN A 477 -19.42 26.14 26.89
N THR A 478 -18.98 25.90 25.66
CA THR A 478 -19.87 25.64 24.52
C THR A 478 -19.58 24.23 24.01
N SER A 479 -20.58 23.35 24.04
CA SER A 479 -20.54 22.01 23.42
C SER A 479 -20.57 22.14 21.89
N THR A 480 -19.55 22.78 21.33
CA THR A 480 -19.34 22.77 19.88
C THR A 480 -18.63 21.48 19.52
N THR A 481 -19.03 20.87 18.40
CA THR A 481 -18.41 19.68 17.81
C THR A 481 -16.88 19.79 17.74
N LYS A 482 -16.33 20.99 17.51
CA LYS A 482 -14.88 21.22 17.44
C LYS A 482 -14.17 21.13 18.81
N THR A 483 -14.78 21.65 19.87
CA THR A 483 -14.24 21.51 21.24
C THR A 483 -14.19 20.03 21.65
N GLU A 484 -15.26 19.29 21.36
CA GLU A 484 -15.34 17.85 21.65
C GLU A 484 -14.33 17.04 20.85
N GLN A 485 -14.14 17.34 19.56
CA GLN A 485 -13.11 16.75 18.71
C GLN A 485 -11.69 17.01 19.24
N ALA A 486 -11.37 18.25 19.58
CA ALA A 486 -10.05 18.60 20.08
C ALA A 486 -9.73 17.88 21.42
N LEU A 487 -10.72 17.81 22.32
CA LEU A 487 -10.60 17.03 23.56
C LEU A 487 -10.39 15.55 23.27
N PHE A 488 -11.18 14.98 22.36
CA PHE A 488 -11.06 13.59 21.94
C PHE A 488 -9.65 13.27 21.41
N TYR A 489 -9.14 14.04 20.45
CA TYR A 489 -7.83 13.77 19.85
C TYR A 489 -6.67 14.01 20.80
N SER A 490 -6.78 15.00 21.71
CA SER A 490 -5.78 15.21 22.77
C SER A 490 -5.62 13.97 23.67
N ALA A 491 -6.70 13.21 23.91
CA ALA A 491 -6.68 12.01 24.73
C ALA A 491 -6.31 10.74 23.95
N VAL A 492 -6.82 10.60 22.72
CA VAL A 492 -6.75 9.35 21.93
C VAL A 492 -5.50 9.27 21.07
N ALA A 493 -5.10 10.35 20.40
CA ALA A 493 -3.95 10.33 19.48
C ALA A 493 -2.63 9.89 20.17
N PRO A 494 -2.31 10.28 21.42
CA PRO A 494 -1.14 9.77 22.13
C PRO A 494 -1.16 8.25 22.38
N ALA A 495 -2.35 7.67 22.60
CA ALA A 495 -2.49 6.22 22.76
C ALA A 495 -2.24 5.48 21.43
N LEU A 496 -2.70 6.05 20.32
CA LEU A 496 -2.39 5.56 18.96
C LEU A 496 -0.90 5.71 18.64
N ALA A 497 -0.27 6.83 19.03
CA ALA A 497 1.16 7.01 18.89
C ALA A 497 1.95 5.96 19.66
N ASP A 498 1.58 5.70 20.92
CA ASP A 498 2.27 4.70 21.75
C ASP A 498 2.12 3.26 21.23
N GLU A 499 0.98 2.92 20.61
CA GLU A 499 0.78 1.67 19.87
C GLU A 499 1.76 1.57 18.68
N ARG A 500 1.88 2.64 17.89
CA ARG A 500 2.81 2.66 16.74
C ARG A 500 4.25 2.52 17.18
N LEU A 501 4.67 3.22 18.24
CA LEU A 501 5.99 3.05 18.84
C LEU A 501 6.22 1.63 19.37
N GLN A 502 5.17 0.94 19.84
CA GLN A 502 5.29 -0.48 20.19
C GLN A 502 5.62 -1.34 18.97
N ILE A 503 4.94 -1.11 17.85
CA ILE A 503 5.21 -1.84 16.60
C ILE A 503 6.65 -1.58 16.12
N VAL A 504 7.19 -0.37 16.32
CA VAL A 504 8.60 -0.05 16.04
C VAL A 504 9.54 -0.91 16.89
N GLU A 505 9.30 -1.00 18.21
CA GLU A 505 10.10 -1.83 19.11
C GLU A 505 10.03 -3.31 18.75
N ASP A 506 8.83 -3.82 18.48
CA ASP A 506 8.61 -5.22 18.09
C ASP A 506 9.32 -5.51 16.76
N THR A 507 9.29 -4.57 15.82
CA THR A 507 10.02 -4.67 14.54
C THR A 507 11.53 -4.71 14.77
N LEU A 508 12.07 -3.87 15.65
CA LEU A 508 13.48 -3.89 16.03
C LEU A 508 13.89 -5.17 16.76
N ALA A 509 12.98 -5.77 17.52
CA ALA A 509 13.22 -7.00 18.28
C ALA A 509 13.12 -8.27 17.41
N LEU A 510 12.18 -8.30 16.46
CA LEU A 510 11.87 -9.49 15.67
C LEU A 510 12.47 -9.46 14.26
N GLY A 511 12.74 -8.27 13.71
CA GLY A 511 13.01 -8.07 12.29
C GLY A 511 14.48 -8.01 11.88
N PHE A 512 15.43 -8.07 12.82
CA PHE A 512 16.86 -7.84 12.54
C PHE A 512 17.73 -9.01 12.99
N ASP A 513 17.54 -10.17 12.37
CA ASP A 513 18.43 -11.32 12.59
C ASP A 513 19.76 -11.19 11.83
N GLY A 514 19.87 -10.22 10.91
CA GLY A 514 21.06 -10.01 10.08
C GLY A 514 21.32 -11.10 9.04
N THR A 515 20.37 -12.03 8.90
CA THR A 515 20.40 -13.11 7.94
C THR A 515 19.58 -12.73 6.69
N GLY A 516 19.73 -13.50 5.63
CA GLY A 516 19.06 -13.27 4.36
C GLY A 516 19.96 -12.68 3.28
N PRO A 517 19.39 -12.37 2.11
CA PRO A 517 20.15 -12.08 0.91
C PRO A 517 20.78 -10.69 0.94
N VAL A 518 21.88 -10.55 0.18
CA VAL A 518 22.68 -9.32 0.08
C VAL A 518 21.82 -8.15 -0.33
N LEU A 519 21.89 -7.08 0.45
CA LEU A 519 21.22 -5.82 0.18
C LEU A 519 21.84 -5.07 -1.01
N GLN A 520 21.03 -4.73 -2.01
CA GLN A 520 21.37 -3.86 -3.14
C GLN A 520 20.90 -2.42 -2.85
N ARG A 521 21.76 -1.62 -2.20
CA ARG A 521 21.42 -0.24 -1.76
C ARG A 521 21.01 0.69 -2.91
N ASP A 522 21.57 0.50 -4.09
CA ASP A 522 21.21 1.24 -5.30
C ASP A 522 19.74 1.03 -5.71
N ARG A 523 19.20 -0.18 -5.47
CA ARG A 523 17.79 -0.49 -5.73
C ARG A 523 16.85 0.19 -4.73
N VAL A 524 17.24 0.23 -3.45
CA VAL A 524 16.50 0.95 -2.40
C VAL A 524 16.33 2.43 -2.80
N LEU A 525 17.44 3.07 -3.16
CA LEU A 525 17.46 4.48 -3.58
C LEU A 525 16.55 4.76 -4.78
N ARG A 526 16.54 3.89 -5.79
CA ARG A 526 15.71 4.11 -6.98
C ARG A 526 14.21 3.93 -6.70
N PHE A 527 13.87 2.96 -5.85
CA PHE A 527 12.47 2.71 -5.50
C PHE A 527 11.88 3.77 -4.56
N SER A 528 12.69 4.46 -3.74
CA SER A 528 12.18 5.53 -2.86
C SER A 528 11.48 6.63 -3.65
N ASN A 529 12.10 7.12 -4.72
CA ASN A 529 11.49 8.13 -5.59
C ASN A 529 10.22 7.62 -6.29
N THR A 530 10.25 6.39 -6.82
CA THR A 530 9.08 5.81 -7.49
C THR A 530 7.87 5.73 -6.53
N LEU A 531 8.08 5.25 -5.31
CA LEU A 531 7.01 5.10 -4.32
C LEU A 531 6.53 6.47 -3.80
N PHE A 532 7.43 7.43 -3.58
CA PHE A 532 7.07 8.79 -3.17
C PHE A 532 6.16 9.49 -4.19
N GLN A 533 6.47 9.39 -5.48
CA GLN A 533 5.61 9.95 -6.53
C GLN A 533 4.26 9.25 -6.62
N ALA A 534 4.24 7.91 -6.46
CA ALA A 534 3.01 7.14 -6.41
C ALA A 534 2.11 7.55 -5.24
N ALA A 535 2.69 7.73 -4.05
CA ALA A 535 1.98 8.17 -2.85
C ALA A 535 1.32 9.54 -3.04
N ASN A 536 2.09 10.52 -3.54
CA ASN A 536 1.58 11.85 -3.86
C ASN A 536 0.45 11.82 -4.89
N ALA A 537 0.61 11.02 -5.94
CA ALA A 537 -0.40 10.87 -6.98
C ALA A 537 -1.69 10.25 -6.41
N SER A 538 -1.60 9.17 -5.63
CA SER A 538 -2.78 8.54 -5.02
C SER A 538 -3.49 9.48 -4.05
N PHE A 539 -2.75 10.24 -3.23
CA PHE A 539 -3.36 11.22 -2.32
C PHE A 539 -4.12 12.32 -3.08
N LYS A 540 -3.52 12.89 -4.13
CA LYS A 540 -4.20 13.87 -5.01
C LYS A 540 -5.42 13.30 -5.72
N ALA A 541 -5.39 12.02 -6.13
CA ALA A 541 -6.57 11.37 -6.68
C ALA A 541 -7.71 11.32 -5.67
N PHE A 542 -7.42 10.95 -4.43
CA PHE A 542 -8.43 10.95 -3.38
C PHE A 542 -9.03 12.34 -3.20
N GLU A 543 -8.20 13.38 -3.11
CA GLU A 543 -8.69 14.75 -2.99
C GLU A 543 -9.59 15.15 -4.16
N ALA A 544 -9.20 14.82 -5.39
CA ALA A 544 -10.00 15.11 -6.59
C ALA A 544 -11.31 14.30 -6.65
N LEU A 545 -11.37 13.11 -6.06
CA LEU A 545 -12.53 12.22 -6.07
C LEU A 545 -13.53 12.50 -4.94
N THR A 546 -13.05 13.05 -3.82
CA THR A 546 -13.84 13.14 -2.60
C THR A 546 -13.84 14.56 -2.04
N ILE A 547 -12.68 15.15 -1.81
CA ILE A 547 -12.56 16.47 -1.17
C ILE A 547 -13.07 17.59 -2.10
N GLN A 548 -12.62 17.62 -3.36
CA GLN A 548 -13.01 18.66 -4.33
C GLN A 548 -14.52 18.63 -4.64
N PRO A 549 -15.17 17.48 -4.91
CA PRO A 549 -16.61 17.44 -5.11
C PRO A 549 -17.38 17.84 -3.86
N HIS A 550 -16.92 17.43 -2.66
CA HIS A 550 -17.56 17.82 -1.41
C HIS A 550 -17.53 19.35 -1.24
N ALA A 551 -16.35 19.97 -1.36
CA ALA A 551 -16.17 21.43 -1.31
C ALA A 551 -17.07 22.17 -2.32
N LYS A 552 -17.17 21.66 -3.56
CA LYS A 552 -18.05 22.22 -4.59
C LYS A 552 -19.53 22.10 -4.21
N SER A 553 -19.95 20.94 -3.70
CA SER A 553 -21.36 20.68 -3.36
C SER A 553 -21.84 21.49 -2.14
N THR A 554 -20.95 21.78 -1.20
CA THR A 554 -21.26 22.58 0.00
C THR A 554 -20.94 24.06 -0.16
N ALA A 555 -20.37 24.48 -1.29
CA ALA A 555 -19.88 25.83 -1.54
C ALA A 555 -18.86 26.32 -0.48
N VAL A 556 -18.08 25.39 0.08
CA VAL A 556 -17.03 25.66 1.08
C VAL A 556 -15.66 25.67 0.40
N ALA A 557 -14.72 26.49 0.89
CA ALA A 557 -13.35 26.48 0.40
C ALA A 557 -12.69 25.11 0.61
N ILE A 558 -11.93 24.63 -0.39
CA ILE A 558 -11.33 23.29 -0.35
C ILE A 558 -10.46 23.08 0.90
N ASP A 559 -9.71 24.10 1.33
CA ASP A 559 -8.82 24.00 2.49
C ASP A 559 -9.58 23.83 3.81
N VAL A 560 -10.81 24.33 3.90
CA VAL A 560 -11.68 24.09 5.07
C VAL A 560 -12.12 22.63 5.11
N VAL A 561 -12.46 22.04 3.95
CA VAL A 561 -12.83 20.62 3.86
C VAL A 561 -11.64 19.72 4.14
N ARG A 562 -10.44 20.10 3.68
CA ARG A 562 -9.19 19.38 4.01
C ARG A 562 -8.95 19.34 5.52
N GLU A 563 -9.12 20.48 6.17
CA GLU A 563 -8.95 20.60 7.61
C GLU A 563 -9.97 19.75 8.38
N GLU A 564 -11.23 19.76 7.93
CA GLU A 564 -12.26 18.87 8.47
C GLU A 564 -11.87 17.39 8.31
N PHE A 565 -11.43 16.97 7.11
CA PHE A 565 -11.01 15.58 6.88
C PHE A 565 -9.79 15.15 7.70
N ASN A 566 -8.88 16.08 8.02
CA ASN A 566 -7.75 15.83 8.93
C ASN A 566 -8.21 15.48 10.34
N THR A 567 -9.36 16.00 10.78
CA THR A 567 -9.90 15.71 12.11
C THR A 567 -11.00 14.66 12.10
N ILE A 568 -11.62 14.31 10.98
CA ILE A 568 -12.69 13.30 10.96
C ILE A 568 -12.27 11.92 10.45
N ASP A 569 -11.13 11.81 9.76
CA ASP A 569 -10.64 10.55 9.22
C ASP A 569 -9.14 10.38 9.46
N ALA A 570 -8.80 9.56 10.47
CA ALA A 570 -7.41 9.26 10.82
C ALA A 570 -6.59 8.68 9.65
N THR A 571 -7.22 8.02 8.66
CA THR A 571 -6.50 7.50 7.49
C THR A 571 -6.14 8.63 6.53
N TYR A 572 -7.00 9.65 6.39
CA TYR A 572 -6.68 10.86 5.63
C TYR A 572 -5.57 11.65 6.32
N TYR A 573 -5.71 11.87 7.62
CA TYR A 573 -4.67 12.52 8.43
C TYR A 573 -3.31 11.84 8.26
N LEU A 574 -3.25 10.51 8.44
CA LEU A 574 -2.00 9.75 8.31
C LEU A 574 -1.41 9.83 6.90
N ALA A 575 -2.24 9.79 5.86
CA ALA A 575 -1.74 9.92 4.48
C ALA A 575 -1.08 11.29 4.26
N HIS A 576 -1.73 12.36 4.73
CA HIS A 576 -1.22 13.72 4.65
C HIS A 576 0.06 13.91 5.49
N ALA A 577 0.02 13.51 6.77
CA ALA A 577 1.14 13.61 7.69
C ALA A 577 2.37 12.82 7.24
N ALA A 578 2.16 11.61 6.68
CA ALA A 578 3.26 10.80 6.17
C ALA A 578 3.95 11.43 4.96
N LEU A 579 3.20 12.05 4.04
CA LEU A 579 3.78 12.78 2.91
C LEU A 579 4.60 13.98 3.39
N ALA A 580 4.09 14.78 4.32
CA ALA A 580 4.82 15.90 4.90
C ALA A 580 6.11 15.44 5.60
N ALA A 581 6.02 14.39 6.41
CA ALA A 581 7.15 13.82 7.15
C ALA A 581 8.27 13.32 6.24
N THR A 582 7.96 12.71 5.09
CA THR A 582 8.99 12.22 4.15
C THR A 582 9.87 13.34 3.57
N THR A 583 9.38 14.58 3.56
CA THR A 583 10.14 15.76 3.14
C THR A 583 10.79 16.48 4.32
N GLU A 584 10.06 16.67 5.43
CA GLU A 584 10.52 17.43 6.60
C GLU A 584 11.66 16.72 7.34
N LEU A 585 11.48 15.44 7.66
CA LEU A 585 12.42 14.66 8.47
C LEU A 585 13.71 14.32 7.71
N ALA A 586 13.76 14.58 6.40
CA ALA A 586 14.95 14.35 5.60
C ALA A 586 16.12 15.25 6.01
N GLU A 587 15.83 16.36 6.71
CA GLU A 587 16.78 17.33 7.23
C GLU A 587 17.24 17.01 8.66
N GLU A 588 16.49 16.20 9.41
CA GLU A 588 16.79 15.83 10.81
C GLU A 588 17.80 14.67 10.93
N LEU A 589 18.08 13.95 9.83
CA LEU A 589 19.06 12.88 9.82
C LEU A 589 20.48 13.45 9.57
N ASP A 590 21.30 13.48 10.63
CA ASP A 590 22.73 13.83 10.54
C ASP A 590 23.47 12.93 9.54
N ASP A 591 23.25 11.61 9.63
CA ASP A 591 23.70 10.62 8.66
C ASP A 591 22.56 10.25 7.70
N ARG A 592 22.70 10.61 6.44
CA ARG A 592 21.69 10.35 5.40
C ARG A 592 21.70 8.91 4.89
N THR A 593 22.51 8.01 5.46
CA THR A 593 22.54 6.59 5.13
C THR A 593 21.15 5.94 5.23
N ASN A 594 20.38 6.30 6.26
CA ASN A 594 19.04 5.74 6.49
C ASN A 594 17.89 6.53 5.86
N LEU A 595 18.18 7.68 5.23
CA LEU A 595 17.18 8.50 4.55
C LEU A 595 16.30 7.72 3.54
N PRO A 596 16.85 6.80 2.71
CA PRO A 596 16.02 6.07 1.75
C PRO A 596 14.98 5.17 2.43
N TYR A 597 15.29 4.60 3.59
CA TYR A 597 14.35 3.76 4.35
C TYR A 597 13.25 4.60 4.99
N LEU A 598 13.60 5.77 5.54
CA LEU A 598 12.62 6.74 6.04
C LEU A 598 11.66 7.18 4.94
N GLN A 599 12.20 7.58 3.78
CA GLN A 599 11.41 8.00 2.64
C GLN A 599 10.50 6.87 2.13
N LEU A 600 11.02 5.65 2.00
CA LEU A 600 10.23 4.49 1.60
C LEU A 600 9.13 4.17 2.62
N GLY A 601 9.42 4.22 3.91
CA GLY A 601 8.48 3.91 4.98
C GLY A 601 7.30 4.87 5.00
N GLY A 602 7.59 6.18 5.01
CA GLY A 602 6.55 7.21 4.95
C GLY A 602 5.79 7.19 3.63
N SER A 603 6.47 6.96 2.50
CA SER A 603 5.81 6.87 1.19
C SER A 603 4.91 5.64 1.08
N LEU A 604 5.29 4.49 1.65
CA LEU A 604 4.45 3.29 1.67
C LEU A 604 3.21 3.53 2.53
N LEU A 605 3.38 4.11 3.73
CA LEU A 605 2.28 4.46 4.62
C LEU A 605 1.28 5.41 3.93
N ALA A 606 1.77 6.47 3.29
CA ALA A 606 0.96 7.42 2.54
C ALA A 606 0.25 6.75 1.36
N TYR A 607 0.97 5.93 0.58
CA TYR A 607 0.42 5.24 -0.58
C TYR A 607 -0.71 4.28 -0.19
N LEU A 608 -0.50 3.43 0.82
CA LEU A 608 -1.52 2.48 1.28
C LEU A 608 -2.73 3.20 1.90
N SER A 609 -2.51 4.27 2.66
CA SER A 609 -3.58 5.08 3.26
C SER A 609 -4.42 5.78 2.19
N ALA A 610 -3.79 6.43 1.20
CA ALA A 610 -4.48 7.09 0.11
C ALA A 610 -5.34 6.11 -0.73
N ASN A 611 -4.80 4.93 -1.07
CA ASN A 611 -5.56 3.93 -1.81
C ASN A 611 -6.69 3.32 -0.96
N SER A 612 -6.50 3.19 0.35
CA SER A 612 -7.57 2.78 1.27
C SER A 612 -8.71 3.81 1.32
N LEU A 613 -8.41 5.10 1.22
CA LEU A 613 -9.42 6.16 1.17
C LEU A 613 -10.20 6.13 -0.15
N ILE A 614 -9.51 5.94 -1.29
CA ILE A 614 -10.15 5.74 -2.60
C ILE A 614 -11.05 4.50 -2.58
N ALA A 615 -10.61 3.41 -1.96
CA ALA A 615 -11.43 2.21 -1.78
C ALA A 615 -12.68 2.55 -0.93
N LYS A 616 -12.48 3.15 0.25
CA LYS A 616 -13.53 3.50 1.22
C LYS A 616 -14.61 4.42 0.64
N TYR A 617 -14.23 5.58 0.10
CA TYR A 617 -15.19 6.62 -0.30
C TYR A 617 -15.70 6.46 -1.73
N TYR A 618 -14.83 6.11 -2.68
CA TYR A 618 -15.19 6.08 -4.10
C TYR A 618 -15.60 4.69 -4.58
N SER A 619 -14.78 3.68 -4.31
CA SER A 619 -14.93 2.35 -4.93
C SER A 619 -16.02 1.52 -4.25
N LEU A 620 -16.05 1.55 -2.91
CA LEU A 620 -16.94 0.75 -2.09
C LEU A 620 -18.15 1.54 -1.58
N LYS A 621 -18.06 2.88 -1.58
CA LYS A 621 -19.08 3.80 -1.07
C LYS A 621 -19.51 3.41 0.35
N ALA A 622 -18.58 3.59 1.27
CA ALA A 622 -18.83 3.38 2.69
C ALA A 622 -19.97 4.26 3.18
N LYS A 623 -20.82 3.69 4.03
CA LYS A 623 -21.67 4.45 4.94
C LYS A 623 -21.03 4.44 6.32
N PHE A 624 -21.22 5.53 7.05
CA PHE A 624 -20.51 5.79 8.30
C PHE A 624 -21.45 5.71 9.49
N ASP A 625 -20.86 5.38 10.63
CA ASP A 625 -21.53 5.45 11.93
C ASP A 625 -21.89 6.92 12.25
N PRO A 626 -23.18 7.28 12.29
CA PRO A 626 -23.60 8.66 12.52
C PRO A 626 -23.26 9.16 13.93
N GLU A 627 -23.16 8.26 14.92
CA GLU A 627 -22.78 8.66 16.28
C GLU A 627 -21.31 9.03 16.34
N LEU A 628 -20.44 8.23 15.71
CA LEU A 628 -19.00 8.49 15.72
C LEU A 628 -18.63 9.70 14.86
N GLU A 629 -19.42 10.03 13.82
CA GLU A 629 -19.19 11.25 13.04
C GLU A 629 -19.29 12.53 13.88
N THR A 630 -20.11 12.55 14.93
CA THR A 630 -20.27 13.74 15.80
C THR A 630 -18.99 14.09 16.58
N VAL A 631 -18.19 13.08 16.94
CA VAL A 631 -16.88 13.26 17.58
C VAL A 631 -15.75 13.31 16.56
N GLY A 632 -16.08 13.45 15.28
CA GLY A 632 -15.11 13.49 14.19
C GLY A 632 -14.45 12.14 13.94
N LEU A 633 -15.24 11.08 13.82
CA LEU A 633 -14.75 9.77 13.42
C LEU A 633 -15.61 9.17 12.31
N ARG A 634 -15.05 9.05 11.11
CA ARG A 634 -15.69 8.33 10.00
C ARG A 634 -15.36 6.84 10.02
N VAL A 635 -16.04 6.09 10.87
CA VAL A 635 -15.93 4.63 10.92
C VAL A 635 -16.98 4.01 9.97
N PRO A 636 -16.57 3.19 9.00
CA PRO A 636 -17.50 2.55 8.07
C PRO A 636 -18.27 1.43 8.77
N THR A 637 -19.59 1.42 8.61
CA THR A 637 -20.50 0.38 9.13
C THR A 637 -20.94 -0.58 8.04
N GLU A 638 -21.07 -0.08 6.80
CA GLU A 638 -21.44 -0.87 5.63
C GLU A 638 -20.87 -0.28 4.34
N PHE A 639 -20.94 -1.04 3.24
CA PHE A 639 -20.54 -0.63 1.90
C PHE A 639 -21.65 -0.93 0.92
N ASP A 640 -21.94 -0.01 0.00
CA ASP A 640 -22.90 -0.28 -1.08
C ASP A 640 -22.40 -1.40 -2.01
N ASN A 641 -21.08 -1.51 -2.20
CA ASN A 641 -20.47 -2.49 -3.10
C ASN A 641 -19.75 -3.63 -2.37
N THR A 642 -20.52 -4.47 -1.69
CA THR A 642 -19.99 -5.62 -0.92
C THR A 642 -19.29 -6.67 -1.79
N GLN A 643 -19.80 -6.95 -3.00
CA GLN A 643 -19.17 -7.90 -3.93
C GLN A 643 -17.79 -7.41 -4.41
N GLY A 644 -17.66 -6.10 -4.66
CA GLY A 644 -16.37 -5.48 -4.97
C GLY A 644 -15.37 -5.65 -3.82
N LEU A 645 -15.80 -5.44 -2.58
CA LEU A 645 -14.96 -5.64 -1.40
C LEU A 645 -14.47 -7.09 -1.26
N THR A 646 -15.37 -8.08 -1.41
CA THR A 646 -14.99 -9.50 -1.36
C THR A 646 -13.95 -9.85 -2.42
N SER A 647 -14.14 -9.36 -3.65
CA SER A 647 -13.20 -9.58 -4.76
C SER A 647 -11.83 -8.94 -4.49
N MET A 648 -11.82 -7.73 -3.91
CA MET A 648 -10.58 -7.07 -3.49
C MET A 648 -9.85 -7.87 -2.41
N LEU A 649 -10.56 -8.38 -1.40
CA LEU A 649 -9.98 -9.19 -0.32
C LEU A 649 -9.40 -10.52 -0.82
N ASP A 650 -10.15 -11.29 -1.61
CA ASP A 650 -9.71 -12.60 -2.16
C ASP A 650 -8.36 -12.48 -2.86
N LEU A 651 -8.24 -11.45 -3.67
CA LEU A 651 -7.10 -11.23 -4.52
C LEU A 651 -5.93 -10.60 -3.76
N ALA A 652 -6.17 -9.64 -2.86
CA ALA A 652 -5.13 -9.09 -2.00
C ALA A 652 -4.47 -10.21 -1.17
N GLU A 653 -5.28 -11.12 -0.62
CA GLU A 653 -4.80 -12.28 0.11
C GLU A 653 -3.96 -13.22 -0.77
N GLN A 654 -4.48 -13.58 -1.96
CA GLN A 654 -3.76 -14.43 -2.91
C GLN A 654 -2.41 -13.84 -3.31
N GLN A 655 -2.36 -12.54 -3.53
CA GLN A 655 -1.14 -11.87 -3.94
C GLN A 655 -0.12 -11.79 -2.82
N ALA A 656 -0.55 -11.54 -1.58
CA ALA A 656 0.32 -11.61 -0.41
C ALA A 656 0.99 -12.99 -0.30
N ARG A 657 0.22 -14.09 -0.44
CA ARG A 657 0.77 -15.46 -0.46
C ARG A 657 1.84 -15.65 -1.53
N ARG A 658 1.56 -15.21 -2.77
CA ARG A 658 2.48 -15.33 -3.91
C ARG A 658 3.78 -14.56 -3.72
N THR A 659 3.72 -13.31 -3.25
CA THR A 659 4.92 -12.50 -3.05
C THR A 659 5.73 -12.95 -1.84
N ILE A 660 5.08 -13.44 -0.77
CA ILE A 660 5.77 -14.06 0.37
C ILE A 660 6.52 -15.33 -0.08
N ALA A 661 5.88 -16.18 -0.88
CA ALA A 661 6.53 -17.36 -1.46
C ALA A 661 7.73 -16.99 -2.35
N ALA A 662 7.62 -15.93 -3.16
CA ALA A 662 8.72 -15.42 -3.97
C ALA A 662 9.88 -14.86 -3.12
N ALA A 663 9.58 -14.14 -2.03
CA ALA A 663 10.59 -13.66 -1.09
C ALA A 663 11.35 -14.84 -0.42
N ARG A 664 10.63 -15.90 -0.05
CA ARG A 664 11.23 -17.14 0.47
C ARG A 664 12.11 -17.85 -0.54
N HIS A 665 11.67 -17.91 -1.79
CA HIS A 665 12.50 -18.43 -2.87
C HIS A 665 13.80 -17.61 -3.04
N ALA A 666 13.79 -16.32 -2.70
CA ALA A 666 14.98 -15.47 -2.64
C ALA A 666 15.82 -15.63 -1.35
N SER A 667 15.65 -16.74 -0.63
CA SER A 667 16.38 -17.08 0.61
C SER A 667 16.19 -16.07 1.76
N SER A 668 15.01 -15.43 1.83
CA SER A 668 14.59 -14.60 2.97
C SER A 668 13.52 -15.31 3.81
N GLU A 669 13.51 -15.10 5.12
CA GLU A 669 12.38 -15.46 5.99
C GLU A 669 11.57 -14.21 6.37
N PRO A 670 10.45 -13.93 5.67
CA PRO A 670 9.69 -12.69 5.85
C PRO A 670 8.70 -12.78 7.01
N GLY A 671 9.19 -13.07 8.23
CA GLY A 671 8.35 -13.35 9.41
C GLY A 671 7.33 -12.26 9.73
N LEU A 672 7.75 -10.98 9.71
CA LEU A 672 6.87 -9.84 9.96
C LEU A 672 5.80 -9.65 8.87
N GLN A 673 6.09 -10.01 7.61
CA GLN A 673 5.12 -9.94 6.52
C GLN A 673 4.13 -11.11 6.56
N ILE A 674 4.56 -12.27 7.06
CA ILE A 674 3.66 -13.39 7.35
C ILE A 674 2.72 -13.04 8.50
N LEU A 675 3.22 -12.36 9.54
CA LEU A 675 2.39 -11.84 10.62
C LEU A 675 1.32 -10.87 10.10
N ASP A 676 1.69 -9.89 9.26
CA ASP A 676 0.72 -8.98 8.63
C ASP A 676 -0.30 -9.72 7.75
N TYR A 677 0.14 -10.76 7.03
CA TYR A 677 -0.74 -11.61 6.23
C TYR A 677 -1.78 -12.34 7.11
N ASP A 678 -1.35 -12.97 8.19
CA ASP A 678 -2.25 -13.69 9.08
C ASP A 678 -3.18 -12.73 9.86
N ILE A 679 -2.72 -11.52 10.22
CA ILE A 679 -3.60 -10.43 10.75
C ILE A 679 -4.67 -10.08 9.71
N GLY A 680 -4.29 -9.95 8.44
CA GLY A 680 -5.25 -9.70 7.37
C GLY A 680 -6.31 -10.80 7.26
N ARG A 681 -5.93 -12.06 7.49
CA ARG A 681 -6.88 -13.18 7.52
C ARG A 681 -7.85 -13.12 8.69
N SER A 682 -7.37 -12.80 9.90
CA SER A 682 -8.25 -12.77 11.08
C SER A 682 -9.31 -11.68 10.97
N LEU A 683 -8.95 -10.53 10.38
CA LEU A 683 -9.85 -9.39 10.18
C LEU A 683 -10.79 -9.55 8.98
N ARG A 684 -10.49 -10.45 8.05
CA ARG A 684 -11.19 -10.57 6.76
C ARG A 684 -12.69 -10.85 6.91
N GLU A 685 -13.07 -11.61 7.92
CA GLU A 685 -14.47 -12.02 8.16
C GLU A 685 -15.17 -11.13 9.20
N GLY A 686 -14.51 -10.07 9.68
CA GLY A 686 -15.05 -9.12 10.64
C GLY A 686 -16.04 -8.12 10.03
N ASP A 687 -16.24 -7.01 10.75
CA ASP A 687 -17.14 -5.93 10.32
C ASP A 687 -16.59 -5.13 9.12
N ALA A 688 -17.32 -4.09 8.69
CA ALA A 688 -16.92 -3.26 7.56
C ALA A 688 -15.55 -2.56 7.79
N PHE A 689 -15.26 -2.18 9.04
CA PHE A 689 -13.99 -1.56 9.40
C PHE A 689 -12.84 -2.58 9.40
N ASP A 690 -13.06 -3.78 9.94
CA ASP A 690 -12.13 -4.90 9.92
C ASP A 690 -11.77 -5.31 8.49
N LYS A 691 -12.75 -5.39 7.59
CA LYS A 691 -12.51 -5.73 6.19
C LYS A 691 -11.60 -4.73 5.48
N LEU A 692 -11.71 -3.43 5.77
CA LEU A 692 -10.76 -2.45 5.25
C LEU A 692 -9.36 -2.57 5.89
N ARG A 693 -9.29 -2.91 7.18
CA ARG A 693 -8.02 -3.19 7.85
C ARG A 693 -7.35 -4.45 7.27
N ALA A 694 -8.11 -5.51 7.01
CA ALA A 694 -7.68 -6.73 6.36
C ALA A 694 -7.07 -6.44 4.98
N LEU A 695 -7.78 -5.64 4.18
CA LEU A 695 -7.31 -5.23 2.85
C LEU A 695 -5.96 -4.50 2.92
N ARG A 696 -5.81 -3.52 3.83
CA ARG A 696 -4.54 -2.83 4.04
C ARG A 696 -3.43 -3.75 4.54
N ALA A 697 -3.74 -4.69 5.43
CA ALA A 697 -2.77 -5.66 5.96
C ALA A 697 -2.22 -6.56 4.83
N PHE A 698 -3.09 -7.07 3.95
CA PHE A 698 -2.67 -7.82 2.77
C PHE A 698 -1.82 -6.99 1.80
N TRP A 699 -2.20 -5.73 1.53
CA TRP A 699 -1.41 -4.84 0.68
C TRP A 699 -0.03 -4.56 1.25
N LYS A 700 0.06 -4.37 2.57
CA LYS A 700 1.32 -4.15 3.29
C LYS A 700 2.21 -5.39 3.23
N ALA A 701 1.69 -6.55 3.62
CA ALA A 701 2.39 -7.83 3.56
C ALA A 701 2.94 -8.11 2.15
N ARG A 702 2.12 -7.90 1.12
CA ARG A 702 2.52 -8.05 -0.28
C ARG A 702 3.63 -7.07 -0.66
N SER A 703 3.46 -5.78 -0.39
CA SER A 703 4.39 -4.74 -0.82
C SER A 703 5.76 -4.93 -0.18
N GLU A 704 5.80 -5.20 1.13
CA GLU A 704 7.03 -5.47 1.87
C GLU A 704 7.72 -6.75 1.38
N ALA A 705 6.99 -7.86 1.22
CA ALA A 705 7.57 -9.10 0.71
C ALA A 705 8.15 -8.93 -0.72
N ASN A 706 7.47 -8.14 -1.55
CA ASN A 706 7.97 -7.80 -2.87
C ASN A 706 9.27 -6.98 -2.81
N PHE A 707 9.35 -6.00 -1.90
CA PHE A 707 10.57 -5.22 -1.69
C PHE A 707 11.75 -6.06 -1.21
N ILE A 708 11.53 -7.09 -0.39
CA ILE A 708 12.59 -8.02 0.02
C ILE A 708 13.24 -8.66 -1.22
N ALA A 709 12.43 -9.18 -2.14
CA ALA A 709 12.93 -9.79 -3.39
C ALA A 709 13.58 -8.76 -4.33
N ILE A 710 13.06 -7.53 -4.40
CA ILE A 710 13.61 -6.47 -5.25
C ILE A 710 14.97 -5.99 -4.70
N PHE A 711 15.05 -5.68 -3.41
CA PHE A 711 16.24 -5.14 -2.76
C PHE A 711 17.34 -6.18 -2.60
N SER A 712 17.02 -7.47 -2.64
CA SER A 712 18.04 -8.52 -2.73
C SER A 712 18.71 -8.63 -4.10
N GLY A 713 18.11 -8.02 -5.14
CA GLY A 713 18.52 -8.18 -6.52
C GLY A 713 18.15 -9.55 -7.12
N GLN A 714 17.47 -10.41 -6.36
CA GLN A 714 17.07 -11.75 -6.79
C GLN A 714 15.67 -11.77 -7.44
N PHE A 715 14.96 -10.63 -7.46
CA PHE A 715 13.71 -10.53 -8.20
C PHE A 715 13.92 -10.89 -9.67
N ALA A 716 13.27 -11.96 -10.10
CA ALA A 716 13.25 -12.43 -11.46
C ALA A 716 11.83 -12.89 -11.81
N LEU A 717 11.47 -12.73 -13.08
CA LEU A 717 10.18 -13.17 -13.61
C LEU A 717 10.35 -14.55 -14.23
N ALA A 718 9.39 -15.44 -14.02
CA ALA A 718 9.34 -16.73 -14.67
C ALA A 718 9.28 -16.56 -16.19
N ASP A 719 10.04 -17.39 -16.92
CA ASP A 719 10.05 -17.34 -18.38
C ASP A 719 8.64 -17.54 -18.93
N ARG A 720 8.26 -16.66 -19.86
CA ARG A 720 7.07 -16.87 -20.68
C ARG A 720 7.42 -18.04 -21.59
N ALA A 721 6.81 -19.21 -21.39
CA ALA A 721 6.97 -20.34 -22.28
C ALA A 721 6.72 -19.86 -23.72
N THR A 722 7.81 -19.67 -24.47
CA THR A 722 7.75 -19.21 -25.85
C THR A 722 7.75 -20.46 -26.73
N PRO A 723 6.86 -20.56 -27.73
CA PRO A 723 6.91 -21.66 -28.70
C PRO A 723 8.27 -21.79 -29.42
N LEU A 724 9.11 -20.75 -29.37
CA LEU A 724 10.44 -20.69 -29.95
C LEU A 724 11.44 -21.67 -29.31
N VAL A 725 11.32 -21.98 -28.01
CA VAL A 725 12.17 -23.00 -27.39
C VAL A 725 11.85 -24.38 -27.97
N THR A 726 10.58 -24.64 -28.27
CA THR A 726 10.16 -25.81 -29.03
C THR A 726 10.78 -25.78 -30.43
N VAL A 727 10.71 -24.67 -31.17
CA VAL A 727 11.32 -24.54 -32.51
C VAL A 727 12.84 -24.77 -32.49
N LEU A 728 13.57 -24.24 -31.51
CA LEU A 728 15.02 -24.47 -31.36
C LEU A 728 15.34 -25.92 -30.97
N GLN A 729 14.50 -26.57 -30.16
CA GLN A 729 14.60 -28.01 -29.90
C GLN A 729 14.30 -28.85 -31.15
N TRP A 730 13.38 -28.42 -32.01
CA TRP A 730 13.11 -29.03 -33.32
C TRP A 730 14.27 -28.84 -34.30
N ILE A 731 14.87 -27.64 -34.37
CA ILE A 731 16.04 -27.36 -35.20
C ILE A 731 17.27 -28.13 -34.70
N GLY A 732 17.48 -28.18 -33.38
CA GLY A 732 18.52 -29.00 -32.75
C GLY A 732 18.34 -30.49 -33.01
N GLY A 733 17.09 -30.98 -32.93
CA GLY A 733 16.72 -32.34 -33.30
C GLY A 733 16.97 -32.65 -34.78
N ALA A 734 16.61 -31.74 -35.68
CA ALA A 734 16.85 -31.88 -37.12
C ALA A 734 18.34 -31.88 -37.47
N ALA A 735 19.15 -31.04 -36.81
CA ALA A 735 20.60 -31.01 -36.98
C ALA A 735 21.27 -32.30 -36.48
N ALA A 736 20.79 -32.87 -35.36
CA ALA A 736 21.27 -34.15 -34.85
C ALA A 736 20.97 -35.31 -35.81
N ILE A 737 19.78 -35.32 -36.43
CA ILE A 737 19.39 -36.31 -37.44
C ILE A 737 20.27 -36.18 -38.70
N ALA A 738 20.51 -34.96 -39.17
CA ALA A 738 21.38 -34.71 -40.32
C ALA A 738 22.83 -35.18 -40.09
N LEU A 739 23.37 -34.95 -38.89
CA LEU A 739 24.69 -35.44 -38.49
C LEU A 739 24.76 -36.97 -38.38
N ALA A 740 23.70 -37.62 -37.90
CA ALA A 740 23.60 -39.08 -37.86
C ALA A 740 23.56 -39.70 -39.28
N ILE A 741 22.84 -39.07 -40.21
CA ILE A 741 22.78 -39.49 -41.62
C ILE A 741 24.15 -39.31 -42.29
N ALA A 742 24.81 -38.16 -42.07
CA ALA A 742 26.14 -37.88 -42.62
C ALA A 742 27.22 -38.83 -42.05
N GLY A 743 27.18 -39.11 -40.74
CA GLY A 743 28.07 -40.08 -40.09
C GLY A 743 27.84 -41.51 -40.60
N GLY A 744 26.58 -41.90 -40.81
CA GLY A 744 26.23 -43.19 -41.43
C GLY A 744 26.72 -43.32 -42.88
N TRP A 745 26.68 -42.22 -43.65
CA TRP A 745 27.18 -42.18 -45.02
C TRP A 745 28.71 -42.25 -45.09
N TRP A 746 29.40 -41.53 -44.19
CA TRP A 746 30.86 -41.56 -44.04
C TRP A 746 31.37 -42.95 -43.59
N TRP A 747 30.64 -43.63 -42.72
CA TRP A 747 30.99 -44.98 -42.29
C TRP A 747 30.75 -46.03 -43.40
N ARG A 748 29.69 -45.85 -44.22
CA ARG A 748 29.43 -46.69 -45.41
C ARG A 748 30.46 -46.49 -46.52
N SER A 749 30.96 -45.27 -46.73
CA SER A 749 31.95 -44.99 -47.78
C SER A 749 33.34 -45.55 -47.45
N ARG A 750 33.70 -45.69 -46.17
CA ARG A 750 34.95 -46.36 -45.73
C ARG A 750 34.95 -47.89 -45.88
N ARG A 751 33.79 -48.55 -45.93
CA ARG A 751 33.70 -50.00 -46.19
C ARG A 751 33.81 -50.38 -47.67
N ARG A 752 33.92 -49.41 -48.59
CA ARG A 752 34.07 -49.64 -50.04
C ARG A 752 35.49 -49.35 -50.56
N GLN A 753 36.52 -49.63 -49.77
CA GLN A 753 37.89 -49.67 -50.27
C GLN A 753 38.35 -51.14 -50.30
N PRO A 754 38.61 -51.73 -51.49
CA PRO A 754 39.11 -53.10 -51.59
C PRO A 754 40.57 -53.17 -51.13
N HIS A 755 40.90 -54.25 -50.41
CA HIS A 755 42.26 -54.64 -50.08
C HIS A 755 43.15 -54.60 -51.33
N VAL A 756 44.24 -53.82 -51.28
CA VAL A 756 45.37 -53.99 -52.19
C VAL A 756 46.54 -54.50 -51.36
N LYS A 757 47.00 -55.72 -51.71
CA LYS A 757 48.28 -56.29 -51.29
C LYS A 757 49.41 -55.57 -52.04
N SER A 758 50.36 -55.03 -51.30
CA SER A 758 51.82 -55.18 -51.47
C SER A 758 52.53 -54.44 -50.35
#